data_AF-A0A1D3TWE9-F1
#
_entry.id   AF-A0A1D3TWE9-F1
#
_cell.length_a   1.000
_cell.length_b   1.000
_cell.length_c   1.000
_cell.angle_alpha   90.00
_cell.angle_beta   90.00
_cell.angle_gamma   90.00
#
_symmetry.space_group_name_H-M   'P 1'
#
loop_
_entity.id
_entity.type
_entity.pdbx_description
1 polymer ?
#
loop_
_entity_poly.entity_id
_entity_poly.type
_entity_poly.pdbx_seq_one_letter_code
_entity_poly.pdbx_strand_id
1 'polypeptide(L)'
;MYLFSHVATSIDMGFLTIKRFLQYSSDQYHFRMILNGTISMEDADGKYILEKDDIILIHPGIRYKFDSISDNQILDVSLTCSLFESMIRPGCQVVCNSSIGRKSDYAKLKNLLTDMIMAYQKEDNNLQMCSLLYALIDCVNEYLLVPISSENSSSNELHHAERIAKISNYINTNYILPLNQQTLADHMFLTPQYLSKFIRQNFGMTFSRYLNQVRLEHALEELKETDHSVTTIAFNNGFASTTAFNKVFREFYNTTPSAYRQNIMKPSDSSDTAPYKQETDLKSLFSPVIDAKQSGSGVHLITMDTARREPMKSPWLQILNVGLAQNVLSHNFYEIFLECQSRFHFQYARFQNVFSEKIFYRIPDMAVYDFTNFDDIINLFYRNDICPFIELGNKPDKTSYDLEQEHSVEDPVKASAALSYRLDALEALLKHSINRFGLDYVSRWKFELWSEQDEYLVPLETPEEYLDKFLSYKAVIKKYLPTAWLGGPGFNTSGSIENFLAILNAFVRKKTVPDFISIYLFPYEPNMNTGPKDRTDDTHFQIISPDPNRFRRTFQHMKGLIRQTFPARLPLYVTECNSNLSPEVFVPNSAFQAAFICKNMLDLLHDADGIGYWIFTDISNEFVDPRPNNTAGIGLIDNYGIKKPSYFAYEFLSRLGNELISQGPGHIMTSSYDNQYQLLAYNYVHYNKYYCINCREKISFWNTYTVFSEAEPNNLQFELTNLPQGRYKIRTHILNRQHGSFLDECLEILDHGNSTPEELLYMMLNLQKSETEYYKSICIPRQDIAYTNCEDGNIRISITLDPHEVDYISISRTL
;
A
#
# COMPACT_ATOMS: atom_id res chain seq x y z
N MET A 1 33.45 1.32 -0.19
CA MET A 1 33.06 2.57 -0.87
C MET A 1 33.16 2.46 -2.40
N TYR A 2 34.29 1.99 -2.98
CA TYR A 2 34.45 1.80 -4.45
C TYR A 2 33.46 0.85 -5.15
N LEU A 3 33.00 -0.22 -4.48
CA LEU A 3 31.98 -1.13 -5.03
C LEU A 3 30.59 -0.48 -5.14
N PHE A 4 30.30 0.52 -4.30
CA PHE A 4 28.97 1.12 -4.20
C PHE A 4 28.73 2.17 -5.29
N SER A 5 29.76 2.94 -5.66
CA SER A 5 29.68 3.90 -6.76
C SER A 5 29.52 3.22 -8.12
N HIS A 6 30.10 2.03 -8.30
CA HIS A 6 30.01 1.28 -9.57
C HIS A 6 28.62 0.67 -9.84
N VAL A 7 27.88 0.24 -8.83
CA VAL A 7 26.56 -0.39 -9.04
C VAL A 7 25.49 0.67 -9.36
N ALA A 8 25.53 1.82 -8.68
CA ALA A 8 24.58 2.92 -8.93
C ALA A 8 24.72 3.55 -10.32
N THR A 9 25.92 3.55 -10.91
CA THR A 9 26.17 4.07 -12.27
C THR A 9 26.00 3.03 -13.39
N SER A 10 25.83 1.74 -13.04
CA SER A 10 25.80 0.64 -14.01
C SER A 10 24.42 0.04 -14.26
N ILE A 11 23.39 0.52 -13.54
CA ILE A 11 22.00 0.09 -13.69
C ILE A 11 21.11 1.31 -13.92
N ASP A 12 20.36 1.30 -15.02
CA ASP A 12 19.27 2.26 -15.25
C ASP A 12 17.95 1.47 -15.33
N MET A 13 16.89 2.00 -14.72
CA MET A 13 15.59 1.33 -14.68
C MET A 13 14.47 2.32 -14.98
N GLY A 14 13.53 1.89 -15.81
CA GLY A 14 12.41 2.74 -16.19
C GLY A 14 11.29 2.00 -16.89
N PHE A 15 10.25 2.75 -17.24
CA PHE A 15 9.09 2.25 -17.98
C PHE A 15 9.07 2.84 -19.38
N LEU A 16 8.69 2.03 -20.36
CA LEU A 16 8.60 2.41 -21.76
C LEU A 16 7.20 2.13 -22.29
N THR A 17 6.68 3.04 -23.12
CA THR A 17 5.42 2.90 -23.86
C THR A 17 5.70 3.06 -25.34
N ILE A 18 5.35 2.07 -26.16
CA ILE A 18 5.63 2.10 -27.61
C ILE A 18 4.38 2.56 -28.35
N LYS A 19 4.39 3.78 -28.91
CA LYS A 19 3.26 4.37 -29.67
C LYS A 19 3.44 4.32 -31.19
N ARG A 20 4.63 4.65 -31.74
CA ARG A 20 5.09 4.34 -33.13
C ARG A 20 6.56 4.77 -33.37
N PHE A 21 7.41 3.81 -33.76
CA PHE A 21 8.75 3.82 -34.40
C PHE A 21 9.94 4.70 -33.90
N LEU A 22 11.12 4.07 -33.69
CA LEU A 22 12.39 4.25 -34.45
C LEU A 22 13.40 3.11 -34.18
N GLN A 23 14.44 2.97 -35.01
CA GLN A 23 15.47 1.91 -34.95
C GLN A 23 16.43 2.18 -33.78
N TYR A 24 16.55 1.24 -32.85
CA TYR A 24 17.39 1.40 -31.66
C TYR A 24 18.65 0.55 -31.75
N SER A 25 19.76 1.09 -31.28
CA SER A 25 20.96 0.36 -30.89
C SER A 25 21.44 0.96 -29.59
N SER A 26 21.49 0.15 -28.53
CA SER A 26 22.01 0.55 -27.22
C SER A 26 23.40 -0.01 -27.03
N ASP A 27 24.20 0.66 -26.20
CA ASP A 27 25.45 0.18 -25.64
C ASP A 27 25.24 -0.52 -24.28
N GLN A 28 24.00 -0.85 -23.93
CA GLN A 28 23.62 -1.55 -22.70
C GLN A 28 22.81 -2.82 -23.01
N TYR A 29 22.81 -3.75 -22.07
CA TYR A 29 21.89 -4.89 -22.06
C TYR A 29 20.55 -4.44 -21.52
N HIS A 30 19.45 -4.73 -22.22
CA HIS A 30 18.11 -4.39 -21.76
C HIS A 30 17.29 -5.64 -21.48
N PHE A 31 16.94 -5.87 -20.22
CA PHE A 31 15.87 -6.79 -19.86
C PHE A 31 14.56 -6.05 -19.96
N ARG A 32 13.73 -6.44 -20.94
CA ARG A 32 12.40 -5.87 -21.15
C ARG A 32 11.33 -6.86 -20.78
N MET A 33 10.51 -6.50 -19.81
CA MET A 33 9.34 -7.27 -19.41
C MET A 33 8.08 -6.56 -19.88
N ILE A 34 7.25 -7.24 -20.64
CA ILE A 34 5.94 -6.73 -21.06
C ILE A 34 5.02 -6.79 -19.86
N LEU A 35 4.56 -5.64 -19.45
CA LEU A 35 3.71 -5.54 -18.28
C LEU A 35 2.23 -5.59 -18.69
N ASN A 36 1.87 -4.93 -19.79
CA ASN A 36 0.53 -4.94 -20.36
C ASN A 36 0.61 -4.65 -21.85
N GLY A 37 -0.43 -5.05 -22.57
CA GLY A 37 -0.52 -4.93 -24.01
C GLY A 37 0.27 -6.00 -24.75
N THR A 38 0.34 -5.82 -26.07
CA THR A 38 1.00 -6.73 -27.00
C THR A 38 1.86 -5.90 -27.94
N ILE A 39 3.10 -6.35 -28.15
CA ILE A 39 4.03 -5.73 -29.10
C ILE A 39 4.60 -6.82 -30.02
N SER A 40 4.96 -6.43 -31.23
CA SER A 40 5.83 -7.26 -32.07
C SER A 40 7.24 -6.73 -32.08
N MET A 41 8.23 -7.60 -31.92
CA MET A 41 9.64 -7.30 -32.07
C MET A 41 10.16 -7.94 -33.35
N GLU A 42 11.01 -7.24 -34.11
CA GLU A 42 11.72 -7.78 -35.27
C GLU A 42 13.21 -7.44 -35.14
N ASP A 43 14.06 -8.45 -35.20
CA ASP A 43 15.52 -8.32 -35.24
C ASP A 43 16.11 -9.15 -36.39
N ALA A 44 17.43 -9.35 -36.39
CA ALA A 44 18.11 -10.14 -37.41
C ALA A 44 17.72 -11.63 -37.40
N ASP A 45 17.25 -12.14 -36.27
CA ASP A 45 16.95 -13.56 -36.05
C ASP A 45 15.47 -13.89 -36.36
N GLY A 46 14.59 -12.89 -36.33
CA GLY A 46 13.22 -13.03 -36.81
C GLY A 46 12.23 -12.02 -36.23
N LYS A 47 10.94 -12.29 -36.44
CA LYS A 47 9.84 -11.52 -35.87
C LYS A 47 9.14 -12.31 -34.77
N TYR A 48 8.97 -11.68 -33.61
CA TYR A 48 8.38 -12.22 -32.39
C TYR A 48 7.15 -11.40 -32.00
N ILE A 49 6.18 -12.06 -31.37
CA ILE A 49 5.06 -11.39 -30.71
C ILE A 49 5.29 -11.60 -29.21
N LEU A 50 5.33 -10.50 -28.46
CA LEU A 50 5.49 -10.49 -27.02
C LEU A 50 4.18 -10.03 -26.41
N GLU A 51 3.62 -10.86 -25.55
CA GLU A 51 2.40 -10.63 -24.81
C GLU A 51 2.70 -10.26 -23.36
N LYS A 52 1.67 -9.93 -22.59
CA LYS A 52 1.78 -9.69 -21.16
C LYS A 52 2.60 -10.80 -20.49
N ASP A 53 3.51 -10.38 -19.62
CA ASP A 53 4.42 -11.22 -18.84
C ASP A 53 5.63 -11.79 -19.58
N ASP A 54 5.73 -11.58 -20.90
CA ASP A 54 6.92 -11.98 -21.64
C ASP A 54 8.15 -11.14 -21.28
N ILE A 55 9.31 -11.79 -21.27
CA ILE A 55 10.62 -11.16 -21.02
C ILE A 55 11.53 -11.41 -22.22
N ILE A 56 12.17 -10.35 -22.69
CA ILE A 56 13.19 -10.40 -23.73
C ILE A 56 14.45 -9.66 -23.28
N LEU A 57 15.61 -10.24 -23.56
CA LEU A 57 16.91 -9.57 -23.44
C LEU A 57 17.34 -9.05 -24.80
N ILE A 58 17.64 -7.76 -24.85
CA ILE A 58 18.22 -7.12 -26.02
C ILE A 58 19.70 -6.92 -25.75
N HIS A 59 20.53 -7.47 -26.64
CA HIS A 59 21.98 -7.33 -26.55
C HIS A 59 22.46 -5.96 -27.08
N PRO A 60 23.58 -5.46 -26.55
CA PRO A 60 24.24 -4.26 -27.07
C PRO A 60 24.53 -4.35 -28.57
N GLY A 61 24.32 -3.25 -29.29
CA GLY A 61 24.63 -3.15 -30.72
C GLY A 61 23.67 -3.89 -31.67
N ILE A 62 22.72 -4.68 -31.17
CA ILE A 62 21.69 -5.31 -32.02
C ILE A 62 20.70 -4.23 -32.48
N ARG A 63 20.41 -4.25 -33.79
CA ARG A 63 19.33 -3.47 -34.37
C ARG A 63 18.05 -4.27 -34.29
N TYR A 64 17.05 -3.70 -33.62
CA TYR A 64 15.73 -4.29 -33.50
C TYR A 64 14.66 -3.22 -33.75
N LYS A 65 13.45 -3.70 -34.03
CA LYS A 65 12.26 -2.91 -34.27
C LYS A 65 11.16 -3.40 -33.35
N PHE A 66 10.44 -2.47 -32.72
CA PHE A 66 9.18 -2.77 -32.06
C PHE A 66 8.03 -2.09 -32.79
N ASP A 67 6.95 -2.83 -33.01
CA ASP A 67 5.67 -2.30 -33.44
C ASP A 67 4.63 -2.59 -32.37
N SER A 68 3.94 -1.56 -31.91
CA SER A 68 2.80 -1.68 -31.02
C SER A 68 1.63 -2.35 -31.74
N ILE A 69 1.07 -3.38 -31.11
CA ILE A 69 -0.17 -4.04 -31.57
C ILE A 69 -1.36 -3.52 -30.77
N SER A 70 -1.19 -3.27 -29.48
CA SER A 70 -2.15 -2.65 -28.57
C SER A 70 -1.46 -1.67 -27.61
N ASP A 71 -2.25 -0.89 -26.85
CA ASP A 71 -1.70 -0.05 -25.78
C ASP A 71 -0.86 -0.92 -24.84
N ASN A 72 0.42 -0.55 -24.73
CA ASN A 72 1.44 -1.36 -24.09
C ASN A 72 2.24 -0.52 -23.11
N GLN A 73 2.77 -1.16 -22.08
CA GLN A 73 3.89 -0.59 -21.36
C GLN A 73 4.84 -1.70 -20.87
N ILE A 74 6.10 -1.35 -20.71
CA ILE A 74 7.23 -2.27 -20.63
C ILE A 74 8.14 -1.82 -19.49
N LEU A 75 8.52 -2.72 -18.60
CA LEU A 75 9.63 -2.48 -17.67
C LEU A 75 10.95 -2.69 -18.41
N ASP A 76 11.84 -1.71 -18.35
CA ASP A 76 13.18 -1.79 -18.91
C ASP A 76 14.20 -1.72 -17.76
N VAL A 77 14.98 -2.79 -17.60
CA VAL A 77 16.12 -2.85 -16.70
C VAL A 77 17.38 -2.92 -17.56
N SER A 78 18.16 -1.84 -17.53
CA SER A 78 19.36 -1.67 -18.33
C SER A 78 20.62 -1.91 -17.52
N LEU A 79 21.57 -2.67 -18.07
CA LEU A 79 22.86 -2.97 -17.46
C LEU A 79 24.01 -2.58 -18.41
N THR A 80 25.06 -1.94 -17.90
CA THR A 80 26.25 -1.61 -18.70
C THR A 80 26.98 -2.87 -19.20
N CYS A 81 27.49 -2.83 -20.44
CA CYS A 81 28.17 -3.97 -21.09
C CYS A 81 29.29 -4.54 -20.23
N SER A 82 30.17 -3.66 -19.75
CA SER A 82 31.37 -4.03 -18.99
C SER A 82 31.03 -4.80 -17.72
N LEU A 83 29.99 -4.37 -17.00
CA LEU A 83 29.54 -5.03 -15.78
C LEU A 83 28.94 -6.40 -16.10
N PHE A 84 28.00 -6.47 -17.04
CA PHE A 84 27.27 -7.69 -17.36
C PHE A 84 28.18 -8.78 -17.96
N GLU A 85 29.03 -8.42 -18.93
CA GLU A 85 29.97 -9.36 -19.56
C GLU A 85 31.04 -9.87 -18.59
N SER A 86 31.48 -9.05 -17.62
CA SER A 86 32.48 -9.46 -16.63
C SER A 86 32.00 -10.57 -15.68
N MET A 87 30.69 -10.77 -15.57
CA MET A 87 30.07 -11.68 -14.60
C MET A 87 29.32 -12.86 -15.23
N ILE A 88 29.31 -12.96 -16.56
CA ILE A 88 28.74 -14.09 -17.31
C ILE A 88 29.81 -15.14 -17.59
N ARG A 89 29.43 -16.43 -17.63
CA ARG A 89 30.36 -17.51 -17.97
C ARG A 89 30.98 -17.30 -19.37
N PRO A 90 32.32 -17.33 -19.49
CA PRO A 90 33.01 -17.20 -20.78
C PRO A 90 32.56 -18.26 -21.80
N GLY A 91 32.45 -17.86 -23.07
CA GLY A 91 32.08 -18.76 -24.18
C GLY A 91 30.59 -19.13 -24.24
N CYS A 92 29.75 -18.48 -23.44
CA CYS A 92 28.30 -18.61 -23.49
C CYS A 92 27.68 -17.30 -24.01
N GLN A 93 26.53 -17.42 -24.66
CA GLN A 93 25.67 -16.28 -24.97
C GLN A 93 24.41 -16.36 -24.09
N VAL A 94 23.91 -15.21 -23.66
CA VAL A 94 22.63 -15.14 -22.94
C VAL A 94 21.51 -15.14 -23.97
N VAL A 95 20.62 -16.12 -23.89
CA VAL A 95 19.40 -16.17 -24.71
C VAL A 95 18.22 -16.03 -23.76
N CYS A 96 17.52 -14.91 -23.85
CA CYS A 96 16.31 -14.66 -23.09
C CYS A 96 15.24 -14.13 -24.02
N ASN A 97 14.32 -15.01 -24.41
CA ASN A 97 13.13 -14.66 -25.16
C ASN A 97 12.05 -15.67 -24.79
N SER A 98 11.12 -15.27 -23.93
CA SER A 98 10.05 -16.15 -23.45
C SER A 98 9.06 -16.55 -24.54
N SER A 99 8.95 -15.79 -25.65
CA SER A 99 7.96 -16.02 -26.72
C SER A 99 8.28 -17.20 -27.66
N ILE A 100 9.55 -17.58 -27.83
CA ILE A 100 9.99 -18.60 -28.82
C ILE A 100 10.65 -19.85 -28.22
N GLY A 101 10.55 -20.04 -26.89
CA GLY A 101 10.58 -21.37 -26.28
C GLY A 101 11.89 -21.85 -25.62
N ARG A 102 11.75 -22.28 -24.37
CA ARG A 102 12.20 -23.51 -23.66
C ARG A 102 11.74 -23.35 -22.19
N LYS A 103 11.56 -24.44 -21.43
CA LYS A 103 11.27 -24.39 -19.99
C LYS A 103 12.49 -23.85 -19.22
N SER A 104 12.72 -22.54 -19.30
CA SER A 104 13.56 -21.79 -18.37
C SER A 104 12.64 -21.21 -17.30
N ASP A 105 13.10 -21.12 -16.05
CA ASP A 105 12.33 -20.59 -14.93
C ASP A 105 12.27 -19.05 -15.00
N TYR A 106 11.53 -18.53 -15.98
CA TYR A 106 11.30 -17.09 -16.16
C TYR A 106 10.53 -16.45 -15.00
N ALA A 107 9.89 -17.26 -14.13
CA ALA A 107 9.23 -16.75 -12.93
C ALA A 107 10.26 -16.21 -11.92
N LYS A 108 11.40 -16.89 -11.75
CA LYS A 108 12.51 -16.38 -10.91
C LYS A 108 13.07 -15.08 -11.48
N LEU A 109 13.31 -15.01 -12.79
CA LEU A 109 13.79 -13.81 -13.47
C LEU A 109 12.83 -12.63 -13.29
N LYS A 110 11.54 -12.87 -13.48
CA LYS A 110 10.47 -11.89 -13.31
C LYS A 110 10.42 -11.30 -11.90
N ASN A 111 10.46 -12.16 -10.89
CA ASN A 111 10.45 -11.75 -9.49
C ASN A 111 11.66 -10.86 -9.19
N LEU A 112 12.84 -11.22 -9.71
CA LEU A 112 14.05 -10.42 -9.52
C LEU A 112 13.96 -9.04 -10.18
N LEU A 113 13.50 -8.96 -11.44
CA LEU A 113 13.31 -7.68 -12.12
C LEU A 113 12.29 -6.79 -11.38
N THR A 114 11.26 -7.40 -10.80
CA THR A 114 10.24 -6.71 -10.00
C THR A 114 10.82 -6.23 -8.66
N ASP A 115 11.49 -7.10 -7.89
CA ASP A 115 12.13 -6.71 -6.64
C ASP A 115 13.20 -5.63 -6.85
N MET A 116 13.89 -5.64 -8.00
CA MET A 116 14.84 -4.59 -8.38
C MET A 116 14.16 -3.23 -8.56
N ILE A 117 13.05 -3.12 -9.29
CA ILE A 117 12.37 -1.83 -9.42
C ILE A 117 11.80 -1.34 -8.07
N MET A 118 11.34 -2.26 -7.20
CA MET A 118 10.86 -1.93 -5.84
C MET A 118 11.99 -1.38 -4.96
N ALA A 119 13.20 -1.94 -5.10
CA ALA A 119 14.37 -1.48 -4.37
C ALA A 119 14.91 -0.16 -4.96
N TYR A 120 14.77 0.07 -6.26
CA TYR A 120 15.25 1.26 -6.96
C TYR A 120 14.49 2.53 -6.55
N GLN A 121 13.21 2.40 -6.21
CA GLN A 121 12.36 3.52 -5.77
C GLN A 121 12.61 3.95 -4.31
N LYS A 122 13.40 3.20 -3.53
CA LYS A 122 13.69 3.50 -2.12
C LYS A 122 15.09 4.09 -2.00
N GLU A 123 15.21 5.32 -1.48
CA GLU A 123 16.54 5.86 -1.16
C GLU A 123 17.24 5.01 -0.08
N ASP A 124 18.57 4.91 -0.19
CA ASP A 124 19.49 4.22 0.72
C ASP A 124 19.51 2.66 0.70
N ASN A 125 18.83 2.02 -0.26
CA ASN A 125 18.82 0.56 -0.42
C ASN A 125 19.95 -0.02 -1.30
N ASN A 126 21.12 0.63 -1.34
CA ASN A 126 22.25 0.22 -2.18
C ASN A 126 22.68 -1.24 -1.95
N LEU A 127 22.62 -1.74 -0.71
CA LEU A 127 22.95 -3.14 -0.39
C LEU A 127 21.91 -4.13 -0.94
N GLN A 128 20.63 -3.79 -0.83
CA GLN A 128 19.55 -4.61 -1.39
C GLN A 128 19.65 -4.64 -2.92
N MET A 129 19.94 -3.49 -3.55
CA MET A 129 20.14 -3.41 -5.00
C MET A 129 21.33 -4.27 -5.46
N CYS A 130 22.48 -4.19 -4.76
CA CYS A 130 23.61 -5.07 -5.02
C CYS A 130 23.22 -6.55 -4.89
N SER A 131 22.51 -6.93 -3.83
CA SER A 131 22.05 -8.31 -3.62
C SER A 131 21.16 -8.80 -4.76
N LEU A 132 20.22 -7.96 -5.22
CA LEU A 132 19.30 -8.28 -6.29
C LEU A 132 20.01 -8.36 -7.65
N LEU A 133 20.98 -7.49 -7.92
CA LEU A 133 21.84 -7.56 -9.11
C LEU A 133 22.60 -8.89 -9.16
N TYR A 134 23.24 -9.31 -8.05
CA TYR A 134 23.94 -10.58 -8.02
C TYR A 134 22.99 -11.77 -8.19
N ALA A 135 21.78 -11.70 -7.63
CA ALA A 135 20.76 -12.71 -7.82
C ALA A 135 20.24 -12.77 -9.27
N LEU A 136 20.11 -11.62 -9.94
CA LEU A 136 19.78 -11.53 -11.37
C LEU A 136 20.84 -12.22 -12.22
N ILE A 137 22.12 -11.91 -11.97
CA ILE A 137 23.25 -12.50 -12.70
C ILE A 137 23.35 -14.01 -12.46
N ASP A 138 23.14 -14.46 -11.23
CA ASP A 138 23.08 -15.88 -10.90
C ASP A 138 21.96 -16.58 -11.68
N CYS A 139 20.77 -15.98 -11.70
CA CYS A 139 19.63 -16.48 -12.49
C CYS A 139 19.95 -16.55 -13.99
N VAL A 140 20.63 -15.55 -14.55
CA VAL A 140 21.08 -15.55 -15.95
C VAL A 140 22.06 -16.71 -16.20
N ASN A 141 23.07 -16.85 -15.32
CA ASN A 141 24.10 -17.88 -15.42
C ASN A 141 23.54 -19.31 -15.30
N GLU A 142 22.47 -19.49 -14.53
CA GLU A 142 21.85 -20.79 -14.26
C GLU A 142 20.86 -21.20 -15.36
N TYR A 143 20.04 -20.28 -15.86
CA TYR A 143 18.85 -20.63 -16.67
C TYR A 143 18.83 -20.07 -18.10
N LEU A 144 19.67 -19.07 -18.42
CA LEU A 144 19.59 -18.32 -19.69
C LEU A 144 20.85 -18.42 -20.55
N LEU A 145 21.89 -19.13 -20.08
CA LEU A 145 23.10 -19.33 -20.86
C LEU A 145 22.98 -20.50 -21.82
N VAL A 146 23.34 -20.23 -23.07
CA VAL A 146 23.53 -21.24 -24.10
C VAL A 146 25.02 -21.26 -24.48
N PRO A 147 25.69 -22.43 -24.44
CA PRO A 147 27.02 -22.55 -25.01
C PRO A 147 26.97 -22.13 -26.47
N ILE A 148 27.91 -21.32 -26.93
CA ILE A 148 28.01 -20.97 -28.36
C ILE A 148 28.35 -22.28 -29.10
N SER A 149 27.33 -22.98 -29.60
CA SER A 149 27.48 -24.35 -30.09
C SER A 149 28.19 -24.35 -31.43
N SER A 150 29.37 -24.95 -31.41
CA SER A 150 30.20 -25.30 -32.55
C SER A 150 29.60 -26.46 -33.35
N GLU A 151 28.74 -26.18 -34.33
CA GLU A 151 28.77 -26.96 -35.56
C GLU A 151 29.57 -26.15 -36.58
N ASN A 152 30.87 -26.47 -36.65
CA ASN A 152 31.93 -25.91 -37.53
C ASN A 152 32.80 -24.78 -36.98
N SER A 153 33.55 -25.04 -35.91
CA SER A 153 34.76 -24.23 -35.68
C SER A 153 35.73 -24.86 -34.68
N SER A 154 36.88 -25.25 -35.22
CA SER A 154 38.10 -25.72 -34.57
C SER A 154 38.54 -24.88 -33.35
N SER A 155 39.44 -25.45 -32.54
CA SER A 155 40.28 -24.86 -31.47
C SER A 155 40.79 -23.41 -31.64
N ASN A 156 40.63 -22.80 -32.81
CA ASN A 156 40.85 -21.39 -33.07
C ASN A 156 39.83 -20.45 -32.40
N GLU A 157 38.58 -20.84 -32.14
CA GLU A 157 37.56 -19.93 -31.63
C GLU A 157 37.61 -19.67 -30.12
N LEU A 158 38.02 -20.65 -29.31
CA LEU A 158 38.31 -20.42 -27.89
C LEU A 158 39.47 -19.40 -27.73
N HIS A 159 40.51 -19.55 -28.55
CA HIS A 159 41.60 -18.58 -28.65
C HIS A 159 41.15 -17.24 -29.28
N HIS A 160 40.01 -17.20 -29.96
CA HIS A 160 39.43 -16.00 -30.56
C HIS A 160 38.68 -15.16 -29.52
N ALA A 161 37.82 -15.79 -28.71
CA ALA A 161 37.10 -15.13 -27.61
C ALA A 161 38.05 -14.61 -26.52
N GLU A 162 39.03 -15.42 -26.09
CA GLU A 162 40.08 -14.98 -25.17
C GLU A 162 40.87 -13.77 -25.71
N ARG A 163 41.05 -13.71 -27.03
CA ARG A 163 41.76 -12.62 -27.69
C ARG A 163 40.94 -11.35 -27.76
N ILE A 164 39.62 -11.44 -27.99
CA ILE A 164 38.69 -10.30 -27.89
C ILE A 164 38.73 -9.72 -26.47
N ALA A 165 38.60 -10.57 -25.45
CA ALA A 165 38.62 -10.15 -24.05
C ALA A 165 39.96 -9.49 -23.67
N LYS A 166 41.10 -10.07 -24.07
CA LYS A 166 42.44 -9.49 -23.82
C LYS A 166 42.62 -8.15 -24.55
N ILE A 167 42.16 -8.02 -25.79
CA ILE A 167 42.22 -6.76 -26.54
C ILE A 167 41.37 -5.68 -25.87
N SER A 168 40.13 -6.00 -25.51
CA SER A 168 39.21 -5.08 -24.85
C SER A 168 39.75 -4.62 -23.49
N ASN A 169 40.16 -5.56 -22.64
CA ASN A 169 40.72 -5.25 -21.32
C ASN A 169 41.98 -4.40 -21.41
N TYR A 170 42.88 -4.70 -22.36
CA TYR A 170 44.10 -3.91 -22.55
C TYR A 170 43.80 -2.48 -22.98
N ILE A 171 42.85 -2.28 -23.89
CA ILE A 171 42.43 -0.93 -24.32
C ILE A 171 41.78 -0.19 -23.16
N ASN A 172 40.83 -0.80 -22.45
CA ASN A 172 40.14 -0.18 -21.31
C ASN A 172 41.08 0.16 -20.14
N THR A 173 42.14 -0.63 -19.91
CA THR A 173 43.09 -0.34 -18.83
C THR A 173 44.15 0.70 -19.24
N ASN A 174 44.44 0.85 -20.53
CA ASN A 174 45.56 1.66 -21.03
C ASN A 174 45.14 2.83 -21.95
N TYR A 175 43.84 3.15 -22.04
CA TYR A 175 43.30 4.11 -23.01
C TYR A 175 43.95 5.50 -22.96
N ILE A 176 44.45 5.93 -21.80
CA ILE A 176 45.10 7.24 -21.59
C ILE A 176 46.47 7.32 -22.29
N LEU A 177 47.17 6.19 -22.42
CA LEU A 177 48.51 6.12 -23.03
C LEU A 177 48.45 6.39 -24.55
N PRO A 178 49.55 6.80 -25.21
CA PRO A 178 49.62 6.96 -26.67
C PRO A 178 49.59 5.60 -27.39
N LEU A 179 48.45 4.91 -27.28
CA LEU A 179 48.17 3.64 -27.91
C LEU A 179 47.97 3.82 -29.40
N ASN A 180 48.68 3.01 -30.17
CA ASN A 180 48.48 2.88 -31.61
C ASN A 180 48.35 1.40 -31.97
N GLN A 181 47.89 1.14 -33.19
CA GLN A 181 47.65 -0.23 -33.64
C GLN A 181 48.90 -1.11 -33.59
N GLN A 182 50.10 -0.53 -33.77
CA GLN A 182 51.37 -1.25 -33.67
C GLN A 182 51.63 -1.73 -32.24
N THR A 183 51.56 -0.82 -31.26
CA THR A 183 51.80 -1.14 -29.84
C THR A 183 50.84 -2.19 -29.29
N LEU A 184 49.56 -2.14 -29.67
CA LEU A 184 48.61 -3.20 -29.30
C LEU A 184 48.95 -4.52 -30.00
N ALA A 185 49.37 -4.49 -31.27
CA ALA A 185 49.76 -5.70 -31.99
C ALA A 185 50.98 -6.36 -31.34
N ASP A 186 51.99 -5.56 -30.97
CA ASP A 186 53.21 -6.03 -30.29
C ASP A 186 52.88 -6.67 -28.93
N HIS A 187 52.03 -6.03 -28.12
CA HIS A 187 51.61 -6.56 -26.82
C HIS A 187 50.81 -7.88 -26.94
N MET A 188 50.06 -8.02 -28.03
CA MET A 188 49.26 -9.22 -28.30
C MET A 188 50.03 -10.29 -29.08
N PHE A 189 51.31 -10.05 -29.40
CA PHE A 189 52.15 -10.88 -30.25
C PHE A 189 51.55 -11.12 -31.66
N LEU A 190 50.95 -10.09 -32.25
CA LEU A 190 50.27 -10.11 -33.56
C LEU A 190 50.91 -9.15 -34.56
N THR A 191 50.65 -9.39 -35.84
CA THR A 191 50.93 -8.37 -36.86
C THR A 191 49.85 -7.29 -36.87
N PRO A 192 50.19 -6.01 -37.12
CA PRO A 192 49.21 -4.94 -37.19
C PRO A 192 48.11 -5.19 -38.21
N GLN A 193 48.44 -5.77 -39.37
CA GLN A 193 47.47 -6.07 -40.43
C GLN A 193 46.43 -7.08 -39.97
N TYR A 194 46.86 -8.14 -39.26
CA TYR A 194 45.96 -9.12 -38.68
C TYR A 194 45.06 -8.48 -37.61
N LEU A 195 45.64 -7.68 -36.71
CA LEU A 195 44.89 -6.99 -35.67
C LEU A 195 43.85 -6.01 -36.25
N SER A 196 44.19 -5.27 -37.32
CA SER A 196 43.24 -4.36 -37.98
C SER A 196 42.01 -5.09 -38.51
N LYS A 197 42.27 -6.22 -39.19
CA LYS A 197 41.21 -7.07 -39.75
C LYS A 197 40.38 -7.69 -38.63
N PHE A 198 41.04 -8.17 -37.58
CA PHE A 198 40.42 -8.75 -36.39
C PHE A 198 39.50 -7.75 -35.70
N ILE A 199 39.94 -6.51 -35.47
CA ILE A 199 39.12 -5.49 -34.80
C ILE A 199 37.92 -5.09 -35.66
N ARG A 200 38.10 -4.90 -36.97
CA ARG A 200 36.98 -4.58 -37.86
C ARG A 200 35.93 -5.67 -37.92
N GLN A 201 36.35 -6.93 -37.91
CA GLN A 201 35.43 -8.07 -37.98
C GLN A 201 34.66 -8.26 -36.67
N ASN A 202 35.28 -8.01 -35.52
CA ASN A 202 34.67 -8.29 -34.21
C ASN A 202 33.97 -7.09 -33.56
N PHE A 203 34.49 -5.87 -33.74
CA PHE A 203 33.93 -4.66 -33.13
C PHE A 203 33.19 -3.78 -34.14
N GLY A 204 33.11 -4.19 -35.41
CA GLY A 204 32.44 -3.43 -36.48
C GLY A 204 33.09 -2.09 -36.83
N MET A 205 34.26 -1.79 -36.26
CA MET A 205 34.92 -0.48 -36.38
C MET A 205 36.44 -0.58 -36.48
N THR A 206 37.11 0.55 -36.76
CA THR A 206 38.58 0.59 -36.78
C THR A 206 39.15 0.67 -35.36
N PHE A 207 40.40 0.23 -35.15
CA PHE A 207 41.10 0.38 -33.87
C PHE A 207 41.03 1.82 -33.33
N SER A 208 41.33 2.80 -34.19
CA SER A 208 41.29 4.22 -33.79
C SER A 208 39.90 4.68 -33.39
N ARG A 209 38.83 4.17 -34.04
CA ARG A 209 37.45 4.50 -33.67
C ARG A 209 37.07 3.86 -32.34
N TYR A 210 37.47 2.61 -32.11
CA TYR A 210 37.22 1.89 -30.86
C TYR A 210 37.94 2.53 -29.66
N LEU A 211 39.24 2.83 -29.80
CA LEU A 211 40.00 3.53 -28.77
C LEU A 211 39.41 4.90 -28.45
N ASN A 212 38.97 5.65 -29.47
CA ASN A 212 38.35 6.94 -29.28
C ASN A 212 36.99 6.86 -28.57
N GLN A 213 36.21 5.80 -28.82
CA GLN A 213 34.96 5.55 -28.11
C GLN A 213 35.19 5.36 -26.61
N VAL A 214 36.11 4.45 -26.24
CA VAL A 214 36.47 4.21 -24.82
C VAL A 214 36.96 5.51 -24.15
N ARG A 215 37.79 6.30 -24.84
CA ARG A 215 38.25 7.61 -24.33
C ARG A 215 37.12 8.61 -24.14
N LEU A 216 36.10 8.58 -24.99
CA LEU A 216 34.95 9.47 -24.90
C LEU A 216 34.01 9.08 -23.75
N GLU A 217 33.82 7.79 -23.50
CA GLU A 217 33.02 7.28 -22.38
C GLU A 217 33.56 7.80 -21.04
N HIS A 218 34.86 7.68 -20.80
CA HIS A 218 35.50 8.25 -19.59
C HIS A 218 35.49 9.79 -19.57
N ALA A 219 35.64 10.44 -20.73
CA ALA A 219 35.57 11.90 -20.81
C ALA A 219 34.17 12.45 -20.49
N LEU A 220 33.10 11.70 -20.76
CA LEU A 220 31.74 12.08 -20.43
C LEU A 220 31.48 12.08 -18.92
N GLU A 221 32.04 11.12 -18.19
CA GLU A 221 31.97 11.09 -16.72
C GLU A 221 32.64 12.34 -16.14
N GLU A 222 33.87 12.64 -16.59
CA GLU A 222 34.60 13.82 -16.13
C GLU A 222 33.93 15.14 -16.54
N LEU A 223 33.22 15.18 -17.66
CA LEU A 223 32.43 16.34 -18.10
C LEU A 223 31.23 16.62 -17.20
N LYS A 224 30.63 15.59 -16.61
CA LYS A 224 29.44 15.65 -15.73
C LYS A 224 29.79 15.93 -14.28
N GLU A 225 30.85 15.32 -13.79
CA GLU A 225 31.17 15.28 -12.36
C GLU A 225 32.19 16.34 -11.92
N THR A 226 32.84 17.01 -12.88
CA THR A 226 33.90 17.98 -12.57
C THR A 226 33.79 19.28 -13.35
N ASP A 227 34.34 20.35 -12.76
CA ASP A 227 34.49 21.66 -13.40
C ASP A 227 35.77 21.76 -14.26
N HIS A 228 36.47 20.65 -14.51
CA HIS A 228 37.70 20.66 -15.31
C HIS A 228 37.46 21.27 -16.69
N SER A 229 38.40 22.07 -17.18
CA SER A 229 38.29 22.66 -18.51
C SER A 229 38.23 21.58 -19.59
N VAL A 230 37.52 21.83 -20.71
CA VAL A 230 37.45 20.88 -21.85
C VAL A 230 38.86 20.48 -22.34
N THR A 231 39.82 21.40 -22.24
CA THR A 231 41.24 21.12 -22.52
C THR A 231 41.84 20.12 -21.53
N THR A 232 41.59 20.28 -20.24
CA THR A 232 42.05 19.36 -19.19
C THR A 232 41.46 17.96 -19.39
N ILE A 233 40.16 17.87 -19.63
CA ILE A 233 39.44 16.60 -19.86
C ILE A 233 39.97 15.88 -21.09
N ALA A 234 40.23 16.62 -22.17
CA ALA A 234 40.84 16.03 -23.38
C ALA A 234 42.17 15.34 -23.04
N PHE A 235 43.05 15.99 -22.26
CA PHE A 235 44.35 15.42 -21.89
C PHE A 235 44.23 14.26 -20.89
N ASN A 236 43.34 14.37 -19.90
CA ASN A 236 43.11 13.32 -18.89
C ASN A 236 42.60 12.02 -19.51
N ASN A 237 41.88 12.13 -20.64
CA ASN A 237 41.32 10.99 -21.36
C ASN A 237 42.15 10.59 -22.60
N GLY A 238 43.44 10.96 -22.65
CA GLY A 238 44.39 10.44 -23.64
C GLY A 238 44.33 11.07 -25.03
N PHE A 239 43.67 12.21 -25.23
CA PHE A 239 43.71 12.94 -26.50
C PHE A 239 44.95 13.82 -26.60
N ALA A 240 45.61 13.79 -27.76
CA ALA A 240 46.84 14.56 -28.00
C ALA A 240 46.61 16.08 -28.09
N SER A 241 45.38 16.53 -28.30
CA SER A 241 44.99 17.94 -28.29
C SER A 241 43.49 18.11 -28.10
N THR A 242 43.08 19.25 -27.56
CA THR A 242 41.66 19.65 -27.44
C THR A 242 40.97 19.69 -28.80
N THR A 243 41.67 20.06 -29.87
CA THR A 243 41.13 20.07 -31.24
C THR A 243 40.77 18.67 -31.73
N ALA A 244 41.63 17.68 -31.45
CA ALA A 244 41.35 16.28 -31.78
C ALA A 244 40.18 15.73 -30.96
N PHE A 245 40.12 16.05 -29.66
CA PHE A 245 39.00 15.70 -28.79
C PHE A 245 37.68 16.28 -29.29
N ASN A 246 37.61 17.59 -29.53
CA ASN A 246 36.40 18.26 -30.01
C ASN A 246 35.89 17.69 -31.33
N LYS A 247 36.81 17.36 -32.26
CA LYS A 247 36.45 16.74 -33.53
C LYS A 247 35.81 15.37 -33.32
N VAL A 248 36.47 14.50 -32.56
CA VAL A 248 36.00 13.14 -32.27
C VAL A 248 34.70 13.16 -31.46
N PHE A 249 34.59 14.03 -30.47
CA PHE A 249 33.37 14.21 -29.67
C PHE A 249 32.19 14.63 -30.54
N ARG A 250 32.40 15.55 -31.48
CA ARG A 250 31.36 15.98 -32.42
C ARG A 250 30.97 14.90 -33.42
N GLU A 251 31.92 14.07 -33.84
CA GLU A 251 31.64 12.92 -34.70
C GLU A 251 30.77 11.85 -34.00
N PHE A 252 30.93 11.65 -32.69
CA PHE A 252 30.17 10.65 -31.93
C PHE A 252 28.83 11.19 -31.39
N TYR A 253 28.82 12.40 -30.85
CA TYR A 253 27.66 12.95 -30.13
C TYR A 253 26.96 14.09 -30.88
N ASN A 254 27.37 14.42 -32.10
CA ASN A 254 26.83 15.49 -32.93
C ASN A 254 26.82 16.89 -32.27
N THR A 255 27.57 17.09 -31.19
CA THR A 255 27.67 18.37 -30.46
C THR A 255 29.10 18.63 -29.99
N THR A 256 29.36 19.80 -29.40
CA THR A 256 30.68 20.11 -28.80
C THR A 256 30.68 19.77 -27.31
N PRO A 257 31.83 19.38 -26.71
CA PRO A 257 31.91 19.10 -25.27
C PRO A 257 31.42 20.25 -24.38
N SER A 258 31.73 21.49 -24.75
CA SER A 258 31.27 22.68 -24.03
C SER A 258 29.75 22.86 -24.10
N ALA A 259 29.16 22.66 -25.29
CA ALA A 259 27.71 22.72 -25.45
C ALA A 259 27.01 21.56 -24.74
N TYR A 260 27.61 20.38 -24.75
CA TYR A 260 27.13 19.21 -24.02
C TYR A 260 27.08 19.47 -22.52
N ARG A 261 28.14 20.04 -21.93
CA ARG A 261 28.16 20.45 -20.51
C ARG A 261 27.12 21.52 -20.20
N GLN A 262 26.97 22.52 -21.07
CA GLN A 262 25.98 23.58 -20.87
C GLN A 262 24.53 23.09 -20.94
N ASN A 263 24.24 22.10 -21.80
CA ASN A 263 22.91 21.49 -21.86
C ASN A 263 22.59 20.65 -20.63
N ILE A 264 23.58 20.08 -19.96
CA ILE A 264 23.39 19.36 -18.68
C ILE A 264 23.17 20.36 -17.53
N MET A 265 23.78 21.55 -17.59
CA MET A 265 23.69 22.57 -16.54
C MET A 265 22.50 23.55 -16.68
N LYS A 266 21.67 23.44 -17.72
CA LYS A 266 20.43 24.23 -17.87
C LYS A 266 19.21 23.31 -17.84
N PRO A 267 18.20 23.57 -16.99
CA PRO A 267 16.92 22.88 -17.12
C PRO A 267 16.27 23.35 -18.42
N SER A 268 16.11 22.43 -19.38
CA SER A 268 15.63 22.75 -20.72
C SER A 268 14.11 22.63 -20.80
N ASP A 269 13.43 23.77 -20.84
CA ASP A 269 12.17 23.95 -21.56
C ASP A 269 12.46 23.96 -23.06
N SER A 270 12.08 22.91 -23.79
CA SER A 270 11.52 22.99 -25.16
C SER A 270 11.27 21.60 -25.76
N SER A 271 10.05 21.45 -26.26
CA SER A 271 9.45 20.36 -27.01
C SER A 271 10.08 20.12 -28.38
N ASP A 272 10.52 18.89 -28.67
CA ASP A 272 10.01 18.02 -29.74
C ASP A 272 10.96 16.85 -30.05
N THR A 273 10.40 15.64 -30.05
CA THR A 273 10.91 14.37 -30.64
C THR A 273 12.18 13.72 -30.04
N ALA A 274 12.02 13.16 -28.84
CA ALA A 274 12.75 12.02 -28.28
C ALA A 274 11.71 11.13 -27.55
N PRO A 275 11.95 9.83 -27.25
CA PRO A 275 11.01 9.08 -26.42
C PRO A 275 10.83 9.83 -25.11
N TYR A 276 9.63 10.38 -24.95
CA TYR A 276 9.20 11.13 -23.79
C TYR A 276 9.31 10.14 -22.61
N LYS A 277 10.22 10.39 -21.66
CA LYS A 277 10.16 9.79 -20.31
C LYS A 277 8.89 10.34 -19.68
N GLN A 278 7.77 9.73 -20.03
CA GLN A 278 6.47 10.11 -19.52
C GLN A 278 6.38 9.35 -18.20
N GLU A 279 6.32 10.07 -17.07
CA GLU A 279 5.63 9.57 -15.88
C GLU A 279 4.20 9.23 -16.31
N THR A 280 4.04 8.10 -16.97
CA THR A 280 2.75 7.58 -17.41
C THR A 280 2.45 6.44 -16.48
N ASP A 281 1.45 6.70 -15.65
CA ASP A 281 0.54 5.76 -15.02
C ASP A 281 1.04 4.32 -15.04
N LEU A 282 1.67 3.96 -13.94
CA LEU A 282 2.07 2.61 -13.64
C LEU A 282 0.84 1.69 -13.69
N LYS A 283 -0.40 2.19 -13.55
CA LYS A 283 -1.72 1.51 -13.36
C LYS A 283 -2.16 0.39 -14.26
N SER A 284 -1.74 0.33 -15.52
CA SER A 284 -2.31 -0.70 -16.41
C SER A 284 -1.50 -2.01 -16.40
N LEU A 285 -0.35 -2.04 -15.72
CA LEU A 285 0.76 -2.92 -16.06
C LEU A 285 0.97 -4.17 -15.24
N PHE A 286 0.55 -4.23 -14.00
CA PHE A 286 1.02 -5.30 -13.11
C PHE A 286 -0.11 -6.19 -12.59
N SER A 287 -1.26 -6.20 -13.27
CA SER A 287 -2.49 -6.84 -12.78
C SER A 287 -2.63 -8.36 -13.01
N PRO A 288 -1.55 -9.18 -12.99
CA PRO A 288 -1.73 -10.53 -12.43
C PRO A 288 -0.50 -11.20 -11.78
N VAL A 289 0.76 -10.82 -12.01
CA VAL A 289 1.87 -11.80 -11.83
C VAL A 289 2.83 -11.50 -10.69
N ILE A 290 2.32 -11.15 -9.52
CA ILE A 290 3.18 -10.79 -8.38
C ILE A 290 3.15 -11.77 -7.22
N ASP A 291 2.22 -12.71 -7.17
CA ASP A 291 2.15 -13.61 -6.03
C ASP A 291 2.34 -15.07 -6.44
N ALA A 292 3.42 -15.66 -5.94
CA ALA A 292 3.56 -17.10 -5.89
C ALA A 292 2.27 -17.64 -5.25
N LYS A 293 1.55 -18.51 -5.97
CA LYS A 293 0.36 -19.20 -5.45
C LYS A 293 0.66 -19.65 -4.02
N GLN A 294 -0.02 -19.07 -3.03
CA GLN A 294 -0.06 -19.67 -1.71
C GLN A 294 -0.70 -21.05 -1.90
N SER A 295 0.16 -22.07 -1.94
CA SER A 295 -0.24 -23.43 -2.22
C SER A 295 -0.94 -23.99 -0.98
N GLY A 296 -2.23 -23.69 -0.82
CA GLY A 296 -3.13 -24.32 0.14
C GLY A 296 -3.70 -25.63 -0.40
N SER A 297 -2.85 -26.52 -0.94
CA SER A 297 -3.33 -27.80 -1.51
C SER A 297 -3.53 -28.89 -0.45
N GLY A 298 -3.20 -28.64 0.82
CA GLY A 298 -3.44 -29.56 1.92
C GLY A 298 -4.73 -29.22 2.68
N VAL A 299 -5.55 -30.23 2.98
CA VAL A 299 -6.63 -30.07 3.97
C VAL A 299 -6.00 -29.85 5.34
N HIS A 300 -6.25 -28.70 5.95
CA HIS A 300 -5.75 -28.40 7.29
C HIS A 300 -6.73 -28.89 8.35
N LEU A 301 -6.37 -29.94 9.09
CA LEU A 301 -7.16 -30.42 10.23
C LEU A 301 -6.85 -29.58 11.47
N ILE A 302 -7.89 -29.00 12.06
CA ILE A 302 -7.85 -28.16 13.26
C ILE A 302 -8.73 -28.81 14.32
N THR A 303 -8.11 -29.36 15.36
CA THR A 303 -8.82 -29.97 16.49
C THR A 303 -9.13 -28.93 17.56
N MET A 304 -10.38 -28.90 18.02
CA MET A 304 -10.90 -27.94 19.00
C MET A 304 -11.50 -28.68 20.19
N ASP A 305 -10.94 -28.45 21.37
CA ASP A 305 -11.40 -29.05 22.63
C ASP A 305 -12.49 -28.17 23.27
N THR A 306 -13.76 -28.56 23.12
CA THR A 306 -14.89 -27.76 23.61
C THR A 306 -15.01 -27.69 25.14
N ALA A 307 -14.20 -28.47 25.87
CA ALA A 307 -14.08 -28.39 27.32
C ALA A 307 -13.13 -27.26 27.77
N ARG A 308 -12.23 -26.79 26.89
CA ARG A 308 -11.36 -25.64 27.18
C ARG A 308 -12.09 -24.36 26.88
N ARG A 309 -12.33 -23.56 27.92
CA ARG A 309 -13.06 -22.29 27.83
C ARG A 309 -12.34 -21.20 28.61
N GLU A 310 -12.06 -20.10 27.93
CA GLU A 310 -11.42 -18.92 28.50
C GLU A 310 -12.34 -17.70 28.34
N PRO A 311 -12.57 -16.88 29.38
CA PRO A 311 -13.36 -15.67 29.23
C PRO A 311 -12.80 -14.74 28.15
N MET A 312 -13.65 -14.29 27.24
CA MET A 312 -13.30 -13.46 26.11
C MET A 312 -14.05 -12.12 26.16
N LYS A 313 -13.36 -11.04 25.81
CA LYS A 313 -13.96 -9.73 25.58
C LYS A 313 -14.07 -9.47 24.08
N SER A 314 -14.96 -8.56 23.69
CA SER A 314 -15.15 -8.17 22.29
C SER A 314 -14.70 -6.71 22.09
N PRO A 315 -13.40 -6.45 21.85
CA PRO A 315 -12.89 -5.07 21.72
C PRO A 315 -13.51 -4.31 20.54
N TRP A 316 -13.91 -5.02 19.47
CA TRP A 316 -14.60 -4.43 18.31
C TRP A 316 -16.01 -3.93 18.60
N LEU A 317 -16.67 -4.34 19.70
CA LEU A 317 -17.98 -3.80 20.11
C LEU A 317 -17.86 -2.64 21.12
N GLN A 318 -16.65 -2.17 21.40
CA GLN A 318 -16.45 -1.09 22.35
C GLN A 318 -16.82 0.27 21.77
N ILE A 319 -16.51 0.52 20.49
CA ILE A 319 -16.63 1.86 19.89
C ILE A 319 -17.37 1.78 18.56
N LEU A 320 -18.46 2.52 18.45
CA LEU A 320 -19.11 2.88 17.19
C LEU A 320 -18.64 4.29 16.77
N ASN A 321 -17.89 4.42 15.67
CA ASN A 321 -17.55 5.76 15.15
C ASN A 321 -18.71 6.33 14.33
N VAL A 322 -19.43 7.29 14.89
CA VAL A 322 -20.50 8.01 14.18
C VAL A 322 -19.96 9.16 13.31
N GLY A 323 -18.68 9.49 13.48
CA GLY A 323 -18.02 10.58 12.78
C GLY A 323 -18.41 11.95 13.33
N LEU A 324 -18.62 12.94 12.47
CA LEU A 324 -19.14 14.26 12.86
C LEU A 324 -20.43 14.12 13.67
N ALA A 325 -20.51 14.83 14.79
CA ALA A 325 -21.70 14.85 15.64
C ALA A 325 -22.99 15.21 14.86
N GLN A 326 -22.88 16.09 13.86
CA GLN A 326 -24.01 16.55 13.04
C GLN A 326 -24.65 15.43 12.22
N ASN A 327 -23.91 14.34 11.93
CA ASN A 327 -24.44 13.22 11.14
C ASN A 327 -25.68 12.61 11.82
N VAL A 328 -25.68 12.56 13.16
CA VAL A 328 -26.76 12.00 13.97
C VAL A 328 -28.08 12.78 13.80
N LEU A 329 -28.02 14.05 13.43
CA LEU A 329 -29.20 14.89 13.19
C LEU A 329 -29.91 14.56 11.86
N SER A 330 -29.27 13.78 10.99
CA SER A 330 -29.89 13.27 9.76
C SER A 330 -30.85 12.13 10.07
N HIS A 331 -32.08 12.21 9.54
CA HIS A 331 -33.07 11.15 9.70
C HIS A 331 -32.59 9.79 9.18
N ASN A 332 -31.91 9.75 8.04
CA ASN A 332 -31.40 8.49 7.48
C ASN A 332 -30.30 7.88 8.36
N PHE A 333 -29.43 8.72 8.94
CA PHE A 333 -28.40 8.26 9.87
C PHE A 333 -29.04 7.69 11.14
N TYR A 334 -30.06 8.39 11.67
CA TYR A 334 -30.79 7.98 12.88
C TYR A 334 -31.38 6.57 12.74
N GLU A 335 -32.08 6.28 11.64
CA GLU A 335 -32.69 4.96 11.41
C GLU A 335 -31.64 3.84 11.32
N ILE A 336 -30.56 4.08 10.57
CA ILE A 336 -29.45 3.13 10.43
C ILE A 336 -28.77 2.89 11.79
N PHE A 337 -28.55 3.95 12.57
CA PHE A 337 -28.00 3.87 13.92
C PHE A 337 -28.85 2.98 14.82
N LEU A 338 -30.17 3.17 14.85
CA LEU A 338 -31.06 2.38 15.68
C LEU A 338 -31.01 0.89 15.32
N GLU A 339 -31.06 0.58 14.02
CA GLU A 339 -30.97 -0.79 13.55
C GLU A 339 -29.65 -1.43 14.03
N CYS A 340 -28.53 -0.73 13.85
CA CYS A 340 -27.22 -1.27 14.20
C CYS A 340 -27.03 -1.42 15.71
N GLN A 341 -27.44 -0.43 16.51
CA GLN A 341 -27.30 -0.49 17.96
C GLN A 341 -28.20 -1.56 18.57
N SER A 342 -29.38 -1.79 17.99
CA SER A 342 -30.28 -2.89 18.39
C SER A 342 -29.68 -4.28 18.15
N ARG A 343 -28.69 -4.38 17.26
CA ARG A 343 -28.08 -5.66 16.84
C ARG A 343 -26.71 -5.90 17.46
N PHE A 344 -25.87 -4.88 17.51
CA PHE A 344 -24.46 -4.99 17.90
C PHE A 344 -24.21 -4.58 19.35
N HIS A 345 -25.07 -3.73 19.92
CA HIS A 345 -24.96 -3.25 21.31
C HIS A 345 -23.58 -2.66 21.63
N PHE A 346 -23.14 -1.67 20.84
CA PHE A 346 -21.89 -0.96 21.10
C PHE A 346 -21.94 -0.24 22.46
N GLN A 347 -20.81 -0.22 23.17
CA GLN A 347 -20.72 0.43 24.48
C GLN A 347 -20.57 1.95 24.39
N TYR A 348 -19.84 2.44 23.38
CA TYR A 348 -19.59 3.85 23.19
C TYR A 348 -19.87 4.31 21.76
N ALA A 349 -20.47 5.48 21.61
CA ALA A 349 -20.59 6.20 20.35
C ALA A 349 -19.53 7.30 20.30
N ARG A 350 -18.52 7.15 19.45
CA ARG A 350 -17.46 8.14 19.25
C ARG A 350 -17.83 9.14 18.17
N PHE A 351 -17.81 10.42 18.51
CA PHE A 351 -18.09 11.52 17.58
C PHE A 351 -17.11 12.69 17.69
N GLN A 352 -17.01 13.42 16.59
CA GLN A 352 -16.09 14.54 16.38
C GLN A 352 -16.83 15.87 16.26
N ASN A 353 -16.08 16.98 16.33
CA ASN A 353 -16.57 18.34 16.16
C ASN A 353 -17.70 18.73 17.12
N VAL A 354 -17.61 18.30 18.38
CA VAL A 354 -18.60 18.64 19.42
C VAL A 354 -18.78 20.15 19.60
N PHE A 355 -17.72 20.94 19.43
CA PHE A 355 -17.71 22.39 19.58
C PHE A 355 -18.20 23.17 18.34
N SER A 356 -18.67 22.48 17.29
CA SER A 356 -19.25 23.16 16.13
C SER A 356 -20.55 23.87 16.53
N GLU A 357 -20.75 25.08 16.00
CA GLU A 357 -21.98 25.87 16.22
C GLU A 357 -23.24 25.15 15.73
N LYS A 358 -23.10 24.16 14.84
CA LYS A 358 -24.19 23.28 14.40
C LYS A 358 -24.68 22.33 15.50
N ILE A 359 -23.87 22.06 16.52
CA ILE A 359 -24.18 21.13 17.62
C ILE A 359 -24.72 21.89 18.82
N PHE A 360 -24.05 22.96 19.19
CA PHE A 360 -24.54 23.93 20.16
C PHE A 360 -23.82 25.25 19.91
N TYR A 361 -24.48 26.37 20.18
CA TYR A 361 -23.88 27.68 19.96
C TYR A 361 -24.17 28.61 21.15
N ARG A 362 -23.29 29.58 21.35
CA ARG A 362 -23.49 30.62 22.35
C ARG A 362 -24.45 31.67 21.77
N ILE A 363 -25.50 32.01 22.52
CA ILE A 363 -26.41 33.08 22.14
C ILE A 363 -25.63 34.41 22.15
N PRO A 364 -25.65 35.20 21.06
CA PRO A 364 -24.96 36.49 20.99
C PRO A 364 -25.35 37.39 22.17
N ASP A 365 -24.36 38.10 22.71
CA ASP A 365 -24.50 39.03 23.85
C ASP A 365 -24.99 38.41 25.17
N MET A 366 -25.12 37.08 25.23
CA MET A 366 -25.50 36.34 26.43
C MET A 366 -24.40 35.34 26.84
N ALA A 367 -24.35 35.00 28.12
CA ALA A 367 -23.52 33.90 28.64
C ALA A 367 -24.31 32.58 28.66
N VAL A 368 -25.14 32.36 27.63
CA VAL A 368 -26.08 31.23 27.52
C VAL A 368 -25.80 30.49 26.22
N TYR A 369 -25.91 29.16 26.27
CA TYR A 369 -25.75 28.27 25.12
C TYR A 369 -27.09 27.60 24.79
N ASP A 370 -27.37 27.43 23.49
CA ASP A 370 -28.47 26.61 22.98
C ASP A 370 -27.96 25.19 22.71
N PHE A 371 -28.45 24.23 23.49
CA PHE A 371 -28.07 22.82 23.42
C PHE A 371 -29.07 21.95 22.67
N THR A 372 -30.03 22.52 21.92
CA THR A 372 -31.13 21.75 21.30
C THR A 372 -30.62 20.58 20.45
N ASN A 373 -29.68 20.84 19.53
CA ASN A 373 -29.13 19.78 18.67
C ASN A 373 -28.27 18.78 19.45
N PHE A 374 -27.44 19.25 20.38
CA PHE A 374 -26.69 18.38 21.28
C PHE A 374 -27.62 17.45 22.08
N ASP A 375 -28.74 17.97 22.57
CA ASP A 375 -29.73 17.20 23.32
C ASP A 375 -30.37 16.10 22.47
N ASP A 376 -30.66 16.34 21.20
CA ASP A 376 -31.20 15.33 20.29
C ASP A 376 -30.21 14.19 20.07
N ILE A 377 -28.91 14.51 19.91
CA ILE A 377 -27.83 13.53 19.77
C ILE A 377 -27.71 12.68 21.04
N ILE A 378 -27.60 13.31 22.21
CA ILE A 378 -27.42 12.57 23.47
C ILE A 378 -28.69 11.83 23.88
N ASN A 379 -29.89 12.33 23.57
CA ASN A 379 -31.14 11.61 23.79
C ASN A 379 -31.17 10.28 23.03
N LEU A 380 -30.70 10.26 21.78
CA LEU A 380 -30.58 9.01 21.02
C LEU A 380 -29.67 8.01 21.73
N PHE A 381 -28.51 8.46 22.21
CA PHE A 381 -27.56 7.61 22.91
C PHE A 381 -28.09 7.11 24.25
N TYR A 382 -28.67 8.01 25.05
CA TYR A 382 -29.24 7.70 26.36
C TYR A 382 -30.36 6.65 26.27
N ARG A 383 -31.26 6.78 25.28
CA ARG A 383 -32.39 5.85 25.10
C ARG A 383 -31.97 4.45 24.63
N ASN A 384 -30.77 4.30 24.08
CA ASN A 384 -30.26 3.04 23.53
C ASN A 384 -29.05 2.48 24.33
N ASP A 385 -28.90 2.92 25.60
CA ASP A 385 -27.86 2.51 26.55
C ASP A 385 -26.44 2.50 25.97
N ILE A 386 -26.10 3.55 25.22
CA ILE A 386 -24.75 3.78 24.71
C ILE A 386 -24.19 5.07 25.30
N CYS A 387 -22.90 5.07 25.64
CA CYS A 387 -22.23 6.22 26.24
C CYS A 387 -21.49 7.05 25.18
N PRO A 388 -21.52 8.39 25.27
CA PRO A 388 -20.64 9.26 24.50
C PRO A 388 -19.16 8.96 24.71
N PHE A 389 -18.43 8.89 23.60
CA PHE A 389 -16.98 9.03 23.53
C PHE A 389 -16.67 10.29 22.72
N ILE A 390 -16.49 11.40 23.42
CA ILE A 390 -16.44 12.74 22.83
C ILE A 390 -15.01 13.09 22.46
N GLU A 391 -14.75 13.35 21.17
CA GLU A 391 -13.49 13.94 20.74
C GLU A 391 -13.55 15.47 20.89
N LEU A 392 -12.55 16.02 21.57
CA LEU A 392 -12.45 17.44 21.96
C LEU A 392 -11.56 18.28 21.02
N GLY A 393 -10.98 17.65 19.99
CA GLY A 393 -10.15 18.34 19.01
C GLY A 393 -10.97 19.17 18.04
N ASN A 394 -10.26 20.01 17.28
CA ASN A 394 -10.82 20.76 16.17
C ASN A 394 -10.25 20.19 14.87
N LYS A 395 -10.64 18.96 14.53
CA LYS A 395 -10.20 18.37 13.28
C LYS A 395 -10.68 19.24 12.12
N PRO A 396 -9.79 19.57 11.15
CA PRO A 396 -10.19 20.33 9.99
C PRO A 396 -11.41 19.69 9.36
N ASP A 397 -12.43 20.50 9.11
CA ASP A 397 -13.60 20.02 8.40
C ASP A 397 -13.14 19.68 6.97
N LYS A 398 -12.99 18.40 6.67
CA LYS A 398 -12.64 17.91 5.33
C LYS A 398 -13.74 18.23 4.31
N THR A 399 -14.86 18.82 4.75
CA THR A 399 -15.92 19.32 3.87
C THR A 399 -15.63 20.67 3.24
N SER A 400 -14.75 21.48 3.81
CA SER A 400 -14.46 22.82 3.27
C SER A 400 -13.16 22.82 2.46
N TYR A 401 -13.25 22.45 1.18
CA TYR A 401 -12.38 23.03 0.14
C TYR A 401 -12.80 24.50 -0.13
N ASP A 402 -13.07 25.27 0.93
CA ASP A 402 -13.14 26.72 0.79
C ASP A 402 -11.71 27.22 0.75
N LEU A 403 -11.25 27.44 -0.48
CA LEU A 403 -10.01 28.12 -0.86
C LEU A 403 -9.87 29.57 -0.31
N GLU A 404 -10.64 29.97 0.71
CA GLU A 404 -10.68 31.35 1.22
C GLU A 404 -10.73 31.50 2.75
N GLN A 405 -10.43 30.46 3.55
CA GLN A 405 -9.97 30.71 4.92
C GLN A 405 -8.52 30.29 5.06
N GLU A 406 -7.64 31.28 4.82
CA GLU A 406 -6.23 31.25 5.12
C GLU A 406 -5.97 30.53 6.45
N HIS A 407 -5.21 29.42 6.40
CA HIS A 407 -4.32 29.01 7.48
C HIS A 407 -3.29 30.13 7.69
N SER A 408 -3.74 31.27 8.20
CA SER A 408 -2.88 32.30 8.73
C SER A 408 -2.37 31.77 10.06
N VAL A 409 -1.04 31.62 10.13
CA VAL A 409 -0.26 31.34 11.35
C VAL A 409 -0.95 32.02 12.53
N GLU A 410 -1.57 31.22 13.41
CA GLU A 410 -2.40 31.78 14.48
C GLU A 410 -1.55 32.64 15.42
N ASP A 411 -1.94 33.91 15.58
CA ASP A 411 -1.48 34.79 16.64
C ASP A 411 -1.73 34.09 18.01
N PRO A 412 -0.71 33.94 18.89
CA PRO A 412 -0.87 33.31 20.20
C PRO A 412 -2.02 33.88 21.04
N VAL A 413 -2.37 35.16 20.83
CA VAL A 413 -3.51 35.81 21.49
C VAL A 413 -4.85 35.24 21.00
N LYS A 414 -4.97 34.91 19.70
CA LYS A 414 -6.16 34.27 19.13
C LYS A 414 -6.29 32.80 19.55
N ALA A 415 -5.19 32.05 19.57
CA ALA A 415 -5.16 30.66 20.01
C ALA A 415 -5.55 30.51 21.50
N SER A 416 -5.02 31.39 22.37
CA SER A 416 -5.38 31.43 23.80
C SER A 416 -6.85 31.81 24.01
N ALA A 417 -7.36 32.79 23.27
CA ALA A 417 -8.79 33.16 23.28
C ALA A 417 -9.68 32.00 22.81
N ALA A 418 -9.26 31.26 21.78
CA ALA A 418 -9.98 30.08 21.28
C ALA A 418 -10.03 28.94 22.31
N LEU A 419 -8.92 28.64 23.00
CA LEU A 419 -8.89 27.63 24.06
C LEU A 419 -9.79 28.02 25.24
N SER A 420 -9.71 29.27 25.71
CA SER A 420 -10.56 29.77 26.80
C SER A 420 -12.04 29.61 26.44
N TYR A 421 -12.42 29.99 25.21
CA TYR A 421 -13.79 29.81 24.74
C TYR A 421 -14.24 28.34 24.74
N ARG A 422 -13.39 27.41 24.28
CA ARG A 422 -13.70 25.97 24.30
C ARG A 422 -13.83 25.41 25.72
N LEU A 423 -13.01 25.87 26.66
CA LEU A 423 -13.10 25.46 28.07
C LEU A 423 -14.40 25.97 28.72
N ASP A 424 -14.81 27.20 28.44
CA ASP A 424 -16.09 27.76 28.89
C ASP A 424 -17.28 26.99 28.29
N ALA A 425 -17.21 26.69 26.99
CA ALA A 425 -18.19 25.89 26.28
C ALA A 425 -18.29 24.47 26.85
N LEU A 426 -17.16 23.82 27.15
CA LEU A 426 -17.14 22.51 27.79
C LEU A 426 -17.73 22.56 29.19
N GLU A 427 -17.38 23.56 30.00
CA GLU A 427 -17.95 23.72 31.34
C GLU A 427 -19.47 23.89 31.29
N ALA A 428 -19.98 24.67 30.34
CA ALA A 428 -21.42 24.82 30.11
C ALA A 428 -22.08 23.48 29.67
N LEU A 429 -21.46 22.78 28.72
CA LEU A 429 -21.93 21.49 28.22
C LEU A 429 -21.99 20.44 29.33
N LEU A 430 -20.97 20.34 30.18
CA LEU A 430 -20.94 19.39 31.29
C LEU A 430 -22.03 19.68 32.32
N LYS A 431 -22.21 20.95 32.71
CA LYS A 431 -23.29 21.36 33.63
C LYS A 431 -24.66 21.03 33.06
N HIS A 432 -24.89 21.38 31.79
CA HIS A 432 -26.13 21.08 31.09
C HIS A 432 -26.39 19.57 31.05
N SER A 433 -25.39 18.80 30.65
CA SER A 433 -25.49 17.34 30.53
C SER A 433 -25.80 16.68 31.88
N ILE A 434 -25.15 17.08 32.97
CA ILE A 434 -25.41 16.56 34.32
C ILE A 434 -26.82 16.89 34.76
N ASN A 435 -27.28 18.12 34.53
CA ASN A 435 -28.63 18.56 34.92
C ASN A 435 -29.72 17.82 34.12
N ARG A 436 -29.47 17.50 32.85
CA ARG A 436 -30.44 16.88 31.96
C ARG A 436 -30.45 15.35 32.00
N PHE A 437 -29.29 14.71 31.95
CA PHE A 437 -29.14 13.25 31.81
C PHE A 437 -28.72 12.55 33.10
N GLY A 438 -28.37 13.31 34.14
CA GLY A 438 -28.00 12.80 35.45
C GLY A 438 -26.51 12.44 35.57
N LEU A 439 -25.96 12.65 36.77
CA LEU A 439 -24.53 12.48 37.04
C LEU A 439 -24.02 11.06 36.75
N ASP A 440 -24.81 10.02 37.04
CA ASP A 440 -24.39 8.63 36.85
C ASP A 440 -24.12 8.28 35.38
N TYR A 441 -25.04 8.66 34.49
CA TYR A 441 -24.87 8.45 33.05
C TYR A 441 -23.69 9.27 32.50
N VAL A 442 -23.60 10.55 32.85
CA VAL A 442 -22.57 11.46 32.35
C VAL A 442 -21.18 11.09 32.87
N SER A 443 -21.08 10.52 34.07
CA SER A 443 -19.81 10.07 34.66
C SER A 443 -19.20 8.86 33.95
N ARG A 444 -19.97 8.15 33.11
CA ARG A 444 -19.50 7.04 32.26
C ARG A 444 -18.92 7.52 30.92
N TRP A 445 -19.04 8.79 30.58
CA TRP A 445 -18.55 9.31 29.30
C TRP A 445 -17.02 9.25 29.22
N LYS A 446 -16.52 9.12 27.99
CA LYS A 446 -15.09 9.21 27.67
C LYS A 446 -14.82 10.46 26.87
N PHE A 447 -13.65 11.04 27.07
CA PHE A 447 -13.17 12.21 26.36
C PHE A 447 -11.82 11.90 25.72
N GLU A 448 -11.66 12.19 24.43
CA GLU A 448 -10.40 12.10 23.68
C GLU A 448 -9.93 13.51 23.32
N LEU A 449 -8.70 13.87 23.66
CA LEU A 449 -8.07 15.07 23.12
C LEU A 449 -7.12 14.69 22.00
N TRP A 450 -7.47 15.08 20.78
CA TRP A 450 -6.65 14.90 19.59
C TRP A 450 -5.48 15.88 19.56
N SER A 451 -4.29 15.42 19.14
CA SER A 451 -3.14 16.28 18.87
C SER A 451 -3.26 16.91 17.50
N GLU A 452 -3.11 18.23 17.44
CA GLU A 452 -3.28 18.99 16.21
C GLU A 452 -2.15 18.70 15.22
N GLN A 453 -2.54 18.40 13.98
CA GLN A 453 -1.65 18.08 12.87
C GLN A 453 -2.30 18.51 11.55
N ASP A 454 -1.49 18.77 10.53
CA ASP A 454 -1.97 19.08 9.18
C ASP A 454 -2.38 17.80 8.41
N GLU A 455 -2.80 17.98 7.16
CA GLU A 455 -3.19 16.89 6.26
C GLU A 455 -2.05 15.89 5.97
N TYR A 456 -0.79 16.29 6.17
CA TYR A 456 0.41 15.47 6.00
C TYR A 456 0.87 14.83 7.31
N LEU A 457 0.06 14.89 8.37
CA LEU A 457 0.37 14.43 9.72
C LEU A 457 1.56 15.16 10.37
N VAL A 458 1.87 16.37 9.92
CA VAL A 458 2.87 17.22 10.55
C VAL A 458 2.25 17.84 11.80
N PRO A 459 2.86 17.71 12.98
CA PRO A 459 2.35 18.32 14.20
C PRO A 459 2.24 19.85 14.06
N LEU A 460 1.08 20.40 14.39
CA LEU A 460 0.81 21.85 14.42
C LEU A 460 1.04 22.46 15.81
N GLU A 461 1.32 21.61 16.79
CA GLU A 461 1.61 22.01 18.17
C GLU A 461 2.79 21.21 18.72
N THR A 462 3.47 21.80 19.70
CA THR A 462 4.52 21.11 20.46
C THR A 462 3.94 20.12 21.46
N PRO A 463 4.70 19.08 21.86
CA PRO A 463 4.29 18.16 22.92
C PRO A 463 3.90 18.85 24.24
N GLU A 464 4.58 19.95 24.58
CA GLU A 464 4.29 20.78 25.74
C GLU A 464 2.95 21.52 25.62
N GLU A 465 2.67 22.13 24.47
CA GLU A 465 1.39 22.81 24.20
C GLU A 465 0.23 21.82 24.25
N TYR A 466 0.37 20.65 23.61
CA TYR A 466 -0.62 19.57 23.69
C TYR A 466 -0.91 19.20 25.15
N LEU A 467 0.13 19.02 25.96
CA LEU A 467 -0.03 18.61 27.35
C LEU A 467 -0.66 19.70 28.21
N ASP A 468 -0.30 20.97 28.02
CA ASP A 468 -0.91 22.07 28.75
C ASP A 468 -2.39 22.24 28.36
N LYS A 469 -2.76 22.03 27.08
CA LYS A 469 -4.17 21.90 26.66
C LYS A 469 -4.86 20.71 27.34
N PHE A 470 -4.23 19.54 27.32
CA PHE A 470 -4.75 18.32 27.96
C PHE A 470 -5.05 18.53 29.44
N LEU A 471 -4.13 19.15 30.18
CA LEU A 471 -4.31 19.44 31.60
C LEU A 471 -5.42 20.45 31.87
N SER A 472 -5.61 21.43 30.98
CA SER A 472 -6.71 22.41 31.07
C SER A 472 -8.07 21.74 30.90
N TYR A 473 -8.22 20.90 29.87
CA TYR A 473 -9.42 20.07 29.69
C TYR A 473 -9.65 19.11 30.86
N LYS A 474 -8.59 18.44 31.33
CA LYS A 474 -8.64 17.53 32.49
C LYS A 474 -9.16 18.24 33.73
N ALA A 475 -8.71 19.46 34.00
CA ALA A 475 -9.13 20.24 35.16
C ALA A 475 -10.64 20.54 35.12
N VAL A 476 -11.17 20.97 33.97
CA VAL A 476 -12.61 21.23 33.80
C VAL A 476 -13.42 19.94 33.94
N ILE A 477 -13.02 18.86 33.26
CA ILE A 477 -13.75 17.58 33.29
C ILE A 477 -13.77 17.01 34.71
N LYS A 478 -12.60 16.88 35.36
CA LYS A 478 -12.50 16.25 36.69
C LYS A 478 -13.15 17.08 37.80
N LYS A 479 -13.33 18.40 37.61
CA LYS A 479 -14.10 19.27 38.53
C LYS A 479 -15.56 18.83 38.63
N TYR A 480 -16.17 18.38 37.52
CA TYR A 480 -17.58 17.99 37.45
C TYR A 480 -17.80 16.48 37.43
N LEU A 481 -16.86 15.73 36.84
CA LEU A 481 -16.91 14.28 36.61
C LEU A 481 -15.59 13.62 37.06
N PRO A 482 -15.37 13.41 38.37
CA PRO A 482 -14.10 12.86 38.88
C PRO A 482 -13.73 11.49 38.30
N THR A 483 -14.72 10.69 37.90
CA THR A 483 -14.55 9.32 37.39
C THR A 483 -14.52 9.22 35.87
N ALA A 484 -14.92 10.26 35.12
CA ALA A 484 -14.93 10.22 33.65
C ALA A 484 -13.49 10.12 33.11
N TRP A 485 -13.29 9.39 32.03
CA TRP A 485 -11.95 9.17 31.47
C TRP A 485 -11.59 10.24 30.45
N LEU A 486 -10.36 10.74 30.52
CA LEU A 486 -9.75 11.59 29.50
C LEU A 486 -8.45 10.96 29.01
N GLY A 487 -8.33 10.79 27.69
CA GLY A 487 -7.16 10.21 27.04
C GLY A 487 -6.86 10.87 25.70
N GLY A 488 -5.87 10.32 24.99
CA GLY A 488 -5.34 10.88 23.76
C GLY A 488 -4.03 10.18 23.35
N PRO A 489 -3.30 10.67 22.33
CA PRO A 489 -3.57 11.89 21.57
C PRO A 489 -4.32 11.65 20.25
N GLY A 490 -4.94 10.48 20.05
CA GLY A 490 -5.49 10.11 18.74
C GLY A 490 -4.39 10.07 17.67
N PHE A 491 -3.26 9.42 17.99
CA PHE A 491 -2.07 9.44 17.13
C PHE A 491 -2.27 8.56 15.90
N ASN A 492 -2.14 9.14 14.71
CA ASN A 492 -2.06 8.35 13.48
C ASN A 492 -0.72 7.61 13.41
N THR A 493 -0.73 6.29 13.42
CA THR A 493 0.49 5.46 13.49
C THR A 493 1.40 5.56 12.27
N SER A 494 0.94 6.18 11.19
CA SER A 494 1.78 6.49 10.02
C SER A 494 2.54 7.82 10.17
N GLY A 495 2.29 8.59 11.23
CA GLY A 495 2.99 9.84 11.53
C GLY A 495 4.31 9.65 12.29
N SER A 496 4.89 10.75 12.78
CA SER A 496 6.19 10.74 13.47
C SER A 496 6.12 10.04 14.84
N ILE A 497 6.77 8.87 14.94
CA ILE A 497 6.92 8.12 16.20
C ILE A 497 7.71 8.95 17.23
N GLU A 498 8.68 9.75 16.79
CA GLU A 498 9.46 10.62 17.67
C GLU A 498 8.56 11.66 18.36
N ASN A 499 7.65 12.29 17.61
CA ASN A 499 6.69 13.23 18.17
C ASN A 499 5.74 12.54 19.16
N PHE A 500 5.23 11.36 18.82
CA PHE A 500 4.41 10.57 19.74
C PHE A 500 5.13 10.26 21.05
N LEU A 501 6.39 9.80 20.99
CA LEU A 501 7.21 9.56 22.18
C LEU A 501 7.48 10.86 22.96
N ALA A 502 7.66 11.99 22.28
CA ALA A 502 7.85 13.29 22.92
C ALA A 502 6.60 13.70 23.72
N ILE A 503 5.39 13.46 23.18
CA ILE A 503 4.11 13.65 23.90
C ILE A 503 4.04 12.74 25.13
N LEU A 504 4.33 11.44 25.00
CA LEU A 504 4.30 10.53 26.15
C LEU A 504 5.31 10.94 27.23
N ASN A 505 6.50 11.36 26.82
CA ASN A 505 7.54 11.84 27.73
C ASN A 505 7.15 13.17 28.41
N ALA A 506 6.38 14.03 27.75
CA ALA A 506 5.86 15.25 28.36
C ALA A 506 4.97 14.92 29.57
N PHE A 507 4.09 13.91 29.45
CA PHE A 507 3.28 13.42 30.58
C PHE A 507 4.16 12.99 31.76
N VAL A 508 5.20 12.21 31.49
CA VAL A 508 6.16 11.77 32.52
C VAL A 508 6.86 12.95 33.18
N ARG A 509 7.34 13.94 32.40
CA ARG A 509 8.00 15.15 32.92
C ARG A 509 7.09 15.94 33.87
N LYS A 510 5.81 16.12 33.52
CA LYS A 510 4.80 16.80 34.36
C LYS A 510 4.22 15.90 35.47
N LYS A 511 4.69 14.66 35.60
CA LYS A 511 4.24 13.67 36.61
C LYS A 511 2.73 13.44 36.56
N THR A 512 2.17 13.37 35.36
CA THR A 512 0.77 13.09 35.11
C THR A 512 0.65 11.91 34.15
N VAL A 513 -0.51 11.25 34.15
CA VAL A 513 -0.83 10.17 33.22
C VAL A 513 -2.24 10.40 32.67
N PRO A 514 -2.47 10.05 31.39
CA PRO A 514 -3.83 10.00 30.84
C PRO A 514 -4.57 8.76 31.36
N ASP A 515 -5.90 8.78 31.30
CA ASP A 515 -6.72 7.63 31.72
C ASP A 515 -6.66 6.49 30.67
N PHE A 516 -6.36 6.81 29.41
CA PHE A 516 -6.09 5.86 28.33
C PHE A 516 -5.23 6.50 27.23
N ILE A 517 -4.62 5.68 26.38
CA ILE A 517 -3.97 6.11 25.14
C ILE A 517 -4.86 5.76 23.94
N SER A 518 -4.96 6.67 22.99
CA SER A 518 -5.66 6.43 21.72
C SER A 518 -4.75 6.60 20.50
N ILE A 519 -4.96 5.72 19.53
CA ILE A 519 -4.24 5.68 18.25
C ILE A 519 -5.21 5.45 17.09
N TYR A 520 -4.82 5.86 15.90
CA TYR A 520 -5.48 5.49 14.65
C TYR A 520 -4.61 4.49 13.90
N LEU A 521 -5.23 3.44 13.38
CA LEU A 521 -4.53 2.33 12.75
C LEU A 521 -5.05 2.13 11.32
N PHE A 522 -4.17 2.34 10.36
CA PHE A 522 -4.44 2.18 8.94
C PHE A 522 -3.31 1.36 8.29
N PRO A 523 -3.50 0.74 7.11
CA PRO A 523 -2.51 -0.17 6.55
C PRO A 523 -1.35 0.57 5.88
N TYR A 524 -1.17 1.87 6.11
CA TYR A 524 -0.21 2.69 5.40
C TYR A 524 1.19 2.71 6.06
N GLU A 525 2.21 2.96 5.25
CA GLU A 525 3.59 3.18 5.67
C GLU A 525 3.92 4.69 5.77
N PRO A 526 4.67 5.13 6.79
CA PRO A 526 5.19 6.50 6.84
C PRO A 526 6.01 6.80 5.58
N ASN A 527 5.78 7.96 4.97
CA ASN A 527 6.63 8.44 3.89
C ASN A 527 7.95 8.97 4.50
N MET A 528 9.08 8.32 4.24
CA MET A 528 10.39 8.76 4.74
C MET A 528 11.06 9.80 3.83
N ASN A 529 10.46 10.14 2.67
CA ASN A 529 11.14 10.89 1.61
C ASN A 529 10.95 12.41 1.63
N THR A 530 10.29 13.01 2.63
CA THR A 530 10.09 14.47 2.64
C THR A 530 10.79 15.15 3.81
N GLY A 531 11.99 15.66 3.54
CA GLY A 531 12.53 16.76 4.33
C GLY A 531 11.64 18.01 4.19
N PRO A 532 11.68 18.96 5.14
CA PRO A 532 10.76 20.10 5.20
C PRO A 532 10.83 21.09 4.01
N LYS A 533 11.66 20.85 2.99
CA LYS A 533 11.93 21.78 1.88
C LYS A 533 11.21 21.49 0.56
N ASP A 534 10.73 20.27 0.30
CA ASP A 534 10.03 19.93 -0.96
C ASP A 534 8.51 19.96 -0.83
N ARG A 535 7.98 21.04 -0.21
CA ARG A 535 6.55 21.27 0.03
C ARG A 535 5.74 21.67 -1.22
N THR A 536 6.33 21.56 -2.41
CA THR A 536 5.73 22.04 -3.67
C THR A 536 5.21 20.92 -4.58
N ASP A 537 5.48 19.66 -4.25
CA ASP A 537 4.95 18.51 -5.00
C ASP A 537 3.89 17.74 -4.18
N ASP A 538 2.78 17.40 -4.83
CA ASP A 538 1.67 16.53 -4.38
C ASP A 538 2.10 15.08 -4.03
N THR A 539 3.38 14.83 -3.75
CA THR A 539 3.98 13.50 -3.62
C THR A 539 3.97 12.95 -2.18
N HIS A 540 3.50 13.71 -1.20
CA HIS A 540 3.64 13.45 0.25
C HIS A 540 2.97 12.18 0.83
N PHE A 541 2.16 11.44 0.09
CA PHE A 541 1.28 10.41 0.68
C PHE A 541 1.91 9.02 0.86
N GLN A 542 1.35 8.33 1.85
CA GLN A 542 1.70 7.01 2.34
C GLN A 542 1.31 5.89 1.35
N ILE A 543 2.19 4.88 1.19
CA ILE A 543 1.89 3.64 0.44
C ILE A 543 1.12 2.65 1.33
N ILE A 544 0.29 1.79 0.74
CA ILE A 544 -0.25 0.65 1.49
C ILE A 544 0.90 -0.33 1.79
N SER A 545 1.00 -0.80 3.03
CA SER A 545 2.04 -1.73 3.45
C SER A 545 1.84 -3.08 2.74
N PRO A 546 2.89 -3.68 2.14
CA PRO A 546 2.82 -5.03 1.59
C PRO A 546 2.88 -6.12 2.67
N ASP A 547 3.01 -5.76 3.95
CA ASP A 547 2.97 -6.71 5.06
C ASP A 547 1.51 -7.01 5.47
N PRO A 548 1.00 -8.24 5.25
CA PRO A 548 -0.37 -8.60 5.64
C PRO A 548 -0.61 -8.53 7.16
N ASN A 549 0.45 -8.45 7.97
CA ASN A 549 0.39 -8.34 9.42
C ASN A 549 0.72 -6.95 9.95
N ARG A 550 0.77 -5.93 9.09
CA ARG A 550 1.07 -4.54 9.45
C ARG A 550 0.25 -4.04 10.63
N PHE A 551 -1.06 -4.20 10.59
CA PHE A 551 -1.99 -3.77 11.65
C PHE A 551 -1.56 -4.30 13.04
N ARG A 552 -1.37 -5.62 13.15
CA ARG A 552 -0.94 -6.27 14.38
C ARG A 552 0.45 -5.82 14.80
N ARG A 553 1.43 -5.79 13.88
CA ARG A 553 2.81 -5.41 14.21
C ARG A 553 2.90 -3.97 14.70
N THR A 554 2.22 -3.05 14.02
CA THR A 554 2.15 -1.64 14.42
C THR A 554 1.49 -1.51 15.78
N PHE A 555 0.35 -2.16 16.02
CA PHE A 555 -0.29 -2.13 17.34
C PHE A 555 0.65 -2.63 18.45
N GLN A 556 1.34 -3.75 18.24
CA GLN A 556 2.29 -4.30 19.22
C GLN A 556 3.48 -3.37 19.45
N HIS A 557 4.00 -2.74 18.39
CA HIS A 557 5.05 -1.75 18.50
C HIS A 557 4.60 -0.57 19.36
N MET A 558 3.45 0.03 19.06
CA MET A 558 2.90 1.15 19.83
C MET A 558 2.65 0.76 21.30
N LYS A 559 2.07 -0.41 21.54
CA LYS A 559 1.88 -0.96 22.88
C LYS A 559 3.21 -1.14 23.63
N GLY A 560 4.25 -1.59 22.95
CA GLY A 560 5.61 -1.70 23.48
C GLY A 560 6.16 -0.35 23.91
N LEU A 561 6.07 0.66 23.04
CA LEU A 561 6.50 2.03 23.34
C LEU A 561 5.75 2.62 24.55
N ILE A 562 4.43 2.46 24.59
CA ILE A 562 3.59 2.94 25.71
C ILE A 562 4.00 2.26 27.02
N ARG A 563 4.23 0.94 27.02
CA ARG A 563 4.67 0.20 28.23
C ARG A 563 6.07 0.59 28.70
N GLN A 564 6.96 0.97 27.80
CA GLN A 564 8.29 1.46 28.15
C GLN A 564 8.20 2.83 28.84
N THR A 565 7.29 3.70 28.39
CA THR A 565 7.08 5.02 29.00
C THR A 565 6.25 4.97 30.28
N PHE A 566 5.21 4.15 30.31
CA PHE A 566 4.30 3.95 31.45
C PHE A 566 4.32 2.49 31.91
N PRO A 567 5.05 2.17 33.00
CA PRO A 567 5.16 0.78 33.48
C PRO A 567 3.83 0.17 33.93
N ALA A 568 2.88 0.99 34.40
CA ALA A 568 1.54 0.54 34.74
C ALA A 568 0.71 0.34 33.47
N ARG A 569 -0.13 -0.72 33.42
CA ARG A 569 -1.02 -0.96 32.28
C ARG A 569 -1.97 0.22 32.10
N LEU A 570 -1.85 0.91 30.97
CA LEU A 570 -2.83 1.87 30.48
C LEU A 570 -3.72 1.20 29.43
N PRO A 571 -5.04 1.48 29.43
CA PRO A 571 -5.91 1.08 28.34
C PRO A 571 -5.44 1.67 27.01
N LEU A 572 -5.43 0.86 25.96
CA LEU A 572 -5.07 1.28 24.60
C LEU A 572 -6.26 1.09 23.66
N TYR A 573 -6.78 2.20 23.14
CA TYR A 573 -7.89 2.22 22.20
C TYR A 573 -7.40 2.51 20.78
N VAL A 574 -7.89 1.73 19.83
CA VAL A 574 -7.83 2.08 18.40
C VAL A 574 -9.11 2.87 18.12
N THR A 575 -9.06 4.19 18.15
CA THR A 575 -10.26 5.02 18.02
C THR A 575 -10.71 5.20 16.57
N GLU A 576 -9.81 4.99 15.60
CA GLU A 576 -10.14 4.92 14.16
C GLU A 576 -9.31 3.83 13.48
N CYS A 577 -9.97 3.01 12.66
CA CYS A 577 -9.28 2.09 11.76
C CYS A 577 -10.10 1.73 10.52
N ASN A 578 -9.43 1.55 9.39
CA ASN A 578 -10.00 1.03 8.14
C ASN A 578 -8.88 0.41 7.27
N SER A 579 -9.22 -0.30 6.20
CA SER A 579 -8.32 -0.78 5.15
C SER A 579 -7.94 0.29 4.13
N ASN A 580 -8.70 1.38 4.05
CA ASN A 580 -8.45 2.46 3.11
C ASN A 580 -8.92 3.80 3.71
N LEU A 581 -8.17 4.86 3.41
CA LEU A 581 -8.51 6.24 3.76
C LEU A 581 -9.18 7.01 2.62
N SER A 582 -9.08 6.52 1.38
CA SER A 582 -9.65 7.18 0.20
C SER A 582 -11.08 6.69 -0.06
N PRO A 583 -12.08 7.59 -0.06
CA PRO A 583 -13.46 7.26 -0.43
C PRO A 583 -13.63 7.07 -1.95
N GLU A 584 -12.60 7.29 -2.77
CA GLU A 584 -12.68 7.10 -4.24
C GLU A 584 -12.44 5.66 -4.68
N VAL A 585 -12.09 4.76 -3.75
CA VAL A 585 -11.70 3.37 -4.05
C VAL A 585 -12.82 2.42 -3.65
N PHE A 586 -13.24 1.53 -4.55
CA PHE A 586 -14.34 0.60 -4.30
C PHE A 586 -13.98 -0.60 -3.40
N VAL A 587 -12.69 -0.79 -3.06
CA VAL A 587 -12.20 -1.88 -2.21
C VAL A 587 -12.99 -2.06 -0.89
N PRO A 588 -13.36 -1.01 -0.14
CA PRO A 588 -14.17 -1.14 1.08
C PRO A 588 -15.58 -1.72 0.85
N ASN A 589 -16.06 -1.77 -0.40
CA ASN A 589 -17.36 -2.34 -0.80
C ASN A 589 -17.26 -3.82 -1.18
N SER A 590 -16.05 -4.38 -1.28
CA SER A 590 -15.79 -5.75 -1.71
C SER A 590 -15.78 -6.76 -0.55
N ALA A 591 -15.83 -8.05 -0.88
CA ALA A 591 -15.70 -9.15 0.09
C ALA A 591 -14.36 -9.10 0.86
N PHE A 592 -13.30 -8.53 0.26
CA PHE A 592 -12.02 -8.32 0.95
C PHE A 592 -12.21 -7.56 2.26
N GLN A 593 -13.10 -6.56 2.30
CA GLN A 593 -13.29 -5.76 3.49
C GLN A 593 -13.80 -6.59 4.67
N ALA A 594 -14.64 -7.59 4.41
CA ALA A 594 -15.12 -8.51 5.44
C ALA A 594 -13.97 -9.34 6.02
N ALA A 595 -13.17 -9.98 5.16
CA ALA A 595 -12.02 -10.76 5.58
C ALA A 595 -10.95 -9.89 6.28
N PHE A 596 -10.74 -8.65 5.84
CA PHE A 596 -9.86 -7.67 6.47
C PHE A 596 -10.31 -7.35 7.90
N ILE A 597 -11.60 -7.07 8.10
CA ILE A 597 -12.16 -6.80 9.44
C ILE A 597 -11.99 -8.02 10.33
N CYS A 598 -12.45 -9.20 9.89
CA CYS A 598 -12.33 -10.43 10.68
C CYS A 598 -10.87 -10.71 11.08
N LYS A 599 -9.92 -10.64 10.14
CA LYS A 599 -8.50 -10.83 10.44
C LYS A 599 -8.02 -9.87 11.51
N ASN A 600 -8.19 -8.57 11.29
CA ASN A 600 -7.54 -7.55 12.11
C ASN A 600 -8.20 -7.39 13.48
N MET A 601 -9.52 -7.58 13.60
CA MET A 601 -10.19 -7.59 14.91
C MET A 601 -9.75 -8.77 15.77
N LEU A 602 -9.59 -9.96 15.16
CA LEU A 602 -9.12 -11.16 15.86
C LEU A 602 -7.64 -11.09 16.22
N ASP A 603 -6.80 -10.51 15.35
CA ASP A 603 -5.37 -10.28 15.62
C ASP A 603 -5.15 -9.34 16.83
N LEU A 604 -6.12 -8.48 17.15
CA LEU A 604 -6.06 -7.52 18.26
C LEU A 604 -6.90 -7.92 19.48
N LEU A 605 -7.60 -9.06 19.43
CA LEU A 605 -8.56 -9.54 20.43
C LEU A 605 -8.03 -9.44 21.88
N HIS A 606 -6.82 -9.92 22.11
CA HIS A 606 -6.24 -10.05 23.46
C HIS A 606 -5.61 -8.75 23.98
N ASP A 607 -5.33 -7.81 23.09
CA ASP A 607 -4.38 -6.74 23.35
C ASP A 607 -4.98 -5.34 23.34
N ALA A 608 -6.06 -5.12 22.59
CA ALA A 608 -6.76 -3.84 22.52
C ALA A 608 -7.89 -3.77 23.56
N ASP A 609 -8.06 -2.59 24.17
CA ASP A 609 -9.15 -2.36 25.13
C ASP A 609 -10.43 -1.83 24.43
N GLY A 610 -10.32 -1.40 23.18
CA GLY A 610 -11.44 -1.13 22.28
C GLY A 610 -10.99 -0.71 20.90
N ILE A 611 -11.78 -1.06 19.88
CA ILE A 611 -11.50 -0.78 18.48
C ILE A 611 -12.75 -0.13 17.87
N GLY A 612 -12.56 1.02 17.23
CA GLY A 612 -13.58 1.73 16.47
C GLY A 612 -13.27 1.68 14.98
N TYR A 613 -14.05 0.89 14.23
CA TYR A 613 -14.01 0.96 12.77
C TYR A 613 -14.48 2.33 12.31
N TRP A 614 -13.71 2.97 11.45
CA TRP A 614 -14.03 4.28 10.91
C TRP A 614 -14.36 4.13 9.42
N ILE A 615 -15.57 4.36 8.94
CA ILE A 615 -16.73 4.94 9.63
C ILE A 615 -17.95 4.01 9.64
N PHE A 616 -18.93 4.32 10.47
CA PHE A 616 -20.16 3.56 10.60
C PHE A 616 -20.98 3.47 9.29
N THR A 617 -21.19 4.59 8.58
CA THR A 617 -22.04 4.65 7.38
C THR A 617 -21.56 5.73 6.44
N ASP A 618 -21.79 5.53 5.13
CA ASP A 618 -21.46 6.49 4.08
C ASP A 618 -22.29 7.77 4.14
N ILE A 619 -23.41 7.77 4.88
CA ILE A 619 -24.24 8.98 5.12
C ILE A 619 -23.44 10.05 5.91
N SER A 620 -22.24 9.72 6.39
CA SER A 620 -21.34 10.68 7.01
C SER A 620 -20.95 11.80 6.04
N ASN A 621 -21.20 13.05 6.45
CA ASN A 621 -20.73 14.23 5.74
C ASN A 621 -19.23 14.51 6.04
N GLU A 622 -18.38 13.49 6.20
CA GLU A 622 -16.94 13.68 6.47
C GLU A 622 -16.09 13.89 5.23
N PHE A 623 -16.68 13.70 4.05
CA PHE A 623 -16.01 13.88 2.77
C PHE A 623 -16.86 14.82 1.91
N VAL A 624 -16.32 16.01 1.58
CA VAL A 624 -16.86 16.81 0.47
C VAL A 624 -16.17 16.36 -0.79
N ASP A 625 -16.83 15.44 -1.46
CA ASP A 625 -16.84 15.53 -2.89
C ASP A 625 -18.22 16.06 -3.30
N PRO A 626 -18.32 17.29 -3.85
CA PRO A 626 -19.58 17.86 -4.32
C PRO A 626 -20.09 17.15 -5.58
N ARG A 627 -19.40 16.13 -6.10
CA ARG A 627 -19.89 15.27 -7.17
C ARG A 627 -20.99 14.33 -6.61
N PRO A 628 -22.14 14.16 -7.29
CA PRO A 628 -23.19 13.20 -6.92
C PRO A 628 -22.77 11.71 -6.94
N ASN A 629 -21.48 11.39 -6.94
CA ASN A 629 -20.92 10.15 -7.47
C ASN A 629 -20.19 9.27 -6.44
N ASN A 630 -20.37 9.49 -5.13
CA ASN A 630 -19.62 8.74 -4.12
C ASN A 630 -20.30 7.41 -3.71
N THR A 631 -20.29 6.42 -4.61
CA THR A 631 -20.63 5.00 -4.30
C THR A 631 -19.50 4.21 -3.65
N ALA A 632 -18.29 4.78 -3.60
CA ALA A 632 -17.08 4.12 -3.10
C ALA A 632 -16.84 4.38 -1.60
N GLY A 633 -17.88 4.75 -0.85
CA GLY A 633 -17.78 5.07 0.56
C GLY A 633 -17.20 3.93 1.41
N ILE A 634 -16.61 4.30 2.53
CA ILE A 634 -15.80 3.40 3.38
C ILE A 634 -16.58 2.83 4.58
N GLY A 635 -17.87 3.18 4.69
CA GLY A 635 -18.77 2.81 5.77
C GLY A 635 -19.12 1.33 5.83
N LEU A 636 -19.78 0.89 6.90
CA LEU A 636 -20.37 -0.46 6.98
C LEU A 636 -21.63 -0.57 6.12
N ILE A 637 -22.35 0.55 5.98
CA ILE A 637 -23.62 0.66 5.28
C ILE A 637 -23.53 1.84 4.31
N ASP A 638 -24.01 1.64 3.09
CA ASP A 638 -23.99 2.66 2.05
C ASP A 638 -25.05 3.76 2.23
N ASN A 639 -25.11 4.69 1.28
CA ASN A 639 -26.04 5.82 1.28
C ASN A 639 -27.52 5.43 1.09
N TYR A 640 -27.80 4.23 0.59
CA TYR A 640 -29.15 3.69 0.42
C TYR A 640 -29.61 2.82 1.60
N GLY A 641 -28.73 2.58 2.57
CA GLY A 641 -28.96 1.65 3.67
C GLY A 641 -28.72 0.19 3.29
N ILE A 642 -28.05 -0.08 2.17
CA ILE A 642 -27.62 -1.43 1.77
C ILE A 642 -26.39 -1.80 2.61
N LYS A 643 -26.46 -2.96 3.25
CA LYS A 643 -25.39 -3.50 4.09
C LYS A 643 -24.27 -4.02 3.21
N LYS A 644 -23.03 -3.60 3.49
CA LYS A 644 -21.84 -4.05 2.76
C LYS A 644 -21.28 -5.33 3.40
N PRO A 645 -20.36 -6.05 2.72
CA PRO A 645 -19.65 -7.18 3.33
C PRO A 645 -19.02 -6.83 4.70
N SER A 646 -18.55 -5.59 4.86
CA SER A 646 -18.01 -5.08 6.12
C SER A 646 -19.02 -5.07 7.28
N TYR A 647 -20.29 -4.75 7.02
CA TYR A 647 -21.37 -4.84 8.02
C TYR A 647 -21.57 -6.29 8.48
N PHE A 648 -21.59 -7.23 7.54
CA PHE A 648 -21.80 -8.65 7.88
C PHE A 648 -20.61 -9.25 8.63
N ALA A 649 -19.38 -8.78 8.38
CA ALA A 649 -18.24 -9.13 9.24
C ALA A 649 -18.44 -8.69 10.69
N TYR A 650 -18.91 -7.45 10.91
CA TYR A 650 -19.28 -6.98 12.25
C TYR A 650 -20.43 -7.79 12.87
N GLU A 651 -21.40 -8.17 12.04
CA GLU A 651 -22.49 -9.04 12.48
C GLU A 651 -21.99 -10.40 12.94
N PHE A 652 -21.13 -11.06 12.17
CA PHE A 652 -20.55 -12.34 12.56
C PHE A 652 -19.70 -12.24 13.81
N LEU A 653 -18.88 -11.19 13.92
CA LEU A 653 -18.08 -10.88 15.12
C LEU A 653 -18.96 -10.61 16.35
N SER A 654 -20.13 -9.97 16.18
CA SER A 654 -21.07 -9.69 17.28
C SER A 654 -21.78 -10.94 17.80
N ARG A 655 -21.88 -11.98 16.96
CA ARG A 655 -22.51 -13.26 17.31
C ARG A 655 -21.55 -14.25 17.95
N LEU A 656 -20.26 -13.91 18.11
CA LEU A 656 -19.32 -14.73 18.86
C LEU A 656 -19.69 -14.75 20.35
N GLY A 657 -19.47 -15.90 20.99
CA GLY A 657 -19.71 -16.08 22.42
C GLY A 657 -18.68 -15.36 23.29
N ASN A 658 -18.95 -15.36 24.60
CA ASN A 658 -18.08 -14.75 25.62
C ASN A 658 -17.03 -15.72 26.17
N GLU A 659 -17.03 -16.97 25.74
CA GLU A 659 -16.02 -17.98 26.09
C GLU A 659 -15.24 -18.39 24.84
N LEU A 660 -13.93 -18.15 24.82
CA LEU A 660 -13.01 -18.60 23.77
C LEU A 660 -12.68 -20.08 23.95
N ILE A 661 -12.79 -20.85 22.87
CA ILE A 661 -12.41 -22.26 22.81
C ILE A 661 -11.11 -22.44 22.02
N SER A 662 -11.02 -21.82 20.85
CA SER A 662 -9.85 -21.92 19.98
C SER A 662 -9.72 -20.67 19.11
N GLN A 663 -8.49 -20.28 18.82
CA GLN A 663 -8.18 -19.24 17.85
C GLN A 663 -6.92 -19.64 17.10
N GLY A 664 -6.89 -19.40 15.80
CA GLY A 664 -5.71 -19.58 14.98
C GLY A 664 -5.78 -18.79 13.68
N PRO A 665 -4.82 -18.97 12.77
CA PRO A 665 -4.88 -18.35 11.46
C PRO A 665 -6.20 -18.69 10.77
N GLY A 666 -6.93 -17.66 10.34
CA GLY A 666 -8.16 -17.81 9.57
C GLY A 666 -9.39 -18.28 10.36
N HIS A 667 -9.34 -18.41 11.69
CA HIS A 667 -10.52 -18.87 12.44
C HIS A 667 -10.54 -18.49 13.93
N ILE A 668 -11.75 -18.48 14.49
CA ILE A 668 -12.03 -18.43 15.93
C ILE A 668 -13.26 -19.28 16.28
N MET A 669 -13.19 -19.99 17.39
CA MET A 669 -14.26 -20.81 17.95
C MET A 669 -14.58 -20.31 19.36
N THR A 670 -15.85 -20.06 19.63
CA THR A 670 -16.36 -19.55 20.90
C THR A 670 -17.59 -20.33 21.35
N SER A 671 -18.02 -20.10 22.59
CA SER A 671 -19.28 -20.58 23.14
C SER A 671 -19.98 -19.45 23.89
N SER A 672 -21.31 -19.41 23.75
CA SER A 672 -22.17 -18.49 24.51
C SER A 672 -22.75 -19.14 25.76
N TYR A 673 -23.05 -20.45 25.66
CA TYR A 673 -23.67 -21.29 26.70
C TYR A 673 -23.33 -22.75 26.43
N ASP A 674 -23.59 -23.62 27.40
CA ASP A 674 -23.44 -25.06 27.20
C ASP A 674 -24.21 -25.57 25.99
N ASN A 675 -23.51 -26.32 25.13
CA ASN A 675 -24.00 -26.88 23.88
C ASN A 675 -24.35 -25.87 22.77
N GLN A 676 -23.92 -24.61 22.89
CA GLN A 676 -23.95 -23.64 21.80
C GLN A 676 -22.55 -23.14 21.48
N TYR A 677 -22.14 -23.35 20.24
CA TYR A 677 -20.81 -23.01 19.75
C TYR A 677 -20.91 -22.16 18.49
N GLN A 678 -19.94 -21.26 18.34
CA GLN A 678 -19.85 -20.36 17.19
C GLN A 678 -18.43 -20.43 16.63
N LEU A 679 -18.34 -20.81 15.36
CA LEU A 679 -17.10 -20.84 14.59
C LEU A 679 -17.18 -19.75 13.52
N LEU A 680 -16.22 -18.84 13.52
CA LEU A 680 -16.00 -17.88 12.43
C LEU A 680 -14.71 -18.28 11.73
N ALA A 681 -14.76 -18.46 10.41
CA ALA A 681 -13.62 -18.77 9.57
C ALA A 681 -13.54 -17.80 8.40
N TYR A 682 -12.33 -17.48 7.93
CA TYR A 682 -12.12 -16.50 6.87
C TYR A 682 -10.86 -16.79 6.06
N ASN A 683 -10.87 -16.41 4.79
CA ASN A 683 -9.72 -16.48 3.89
C ASN A 683 -9.24 -15.07 3.51
N TYR A 684 -8.28 -14.54 4.27
CA TYR A 684 -7.73 -13.21 3.99
C TYR A 684 -6.62 -13.27 2.94
N VAL A 685 -6.84 -12.60 1.82
CA VAL A 685 -5.85 -12.38 0.76
C VAL A 685 -5.47 -10.90 0.75
N HIS A 686 -4.17 -10.62 0.79
CA HIS A 686 -3.65 -9.26 0.90
C HIS A 686 -3.57 -8.57 -0.46
N TYR A 687 -3.30 -7.27 -0.45
CA TYR A 687 -3.00 -6.51 -1.65
C TYR A 687 -1.75 -7.08 -2.34
N ASN A 688 -1.76 -7.12 -3.67
CA ASN A 688 -0.55 -7.43 -4.41
C ASN A 688 0.47 -6.30 -4.23
N LYS A 689 1.77 -6.63 -4.30
CA LYS A 689 2.83 -5.66 -3.98
C LYS A 689 2.81 -4.43 -4.89
N TYR A 690 2.29 -4.58 -6.10
CA TYR A 690 2.19 -3.48 -7.03
C TYR A 690 1.15 -2.45 -6.59
N TYR A 691 -0.06 -2.89 -6.26
CA TYR A 691 -1.08 -1.98 -5.76
C TYR A 691 -0.65 -1.31 -4.45
N CYS A 692 0.14 -2.00 -3.62
CA CYS A 692 0.71 -1.41 -2.42
C CYS A 692 1.49 -0.11 -2.71
N ILE A 693 2.32 -0.09 -3.76
CA ILE A 693 3.07 1.10 -4.20
C ILE A 693 2.16 2.11 -4.87
N ASN A 694 1.25 1.62 -5.69
CA ASN A 694 0.41 2.41 -6.56
C ASN A 694 -1.01 2.62 -6.00
N CYS A 695 -1.15 2.64 -4.67
CA CYS A 695 -2.47 2.61 -4.03
C CYS A 695 -3.33 3.86 -4.30
N ARG A 696 -2.73 4.93 -4.82
CA ARG A 696 -3.42 6.16 -5.25
C ARG A 696 -4.01 6.07 -6.64
N GLU A 697 -3.66 5.03 -7.38
CA GLU A 697 -4.10 4.90 -8.73
C GLU A 697 -5.62 4.66 -8.76
N LYS A 698 -6.35 5.54 -9.46
CA LYS A 698 -7.80 5.40 -9.62
C LYS A 698 -8.10 4.09 -10.33
N ILE A 699 -8.66 3.16 -9.57
CA ILE A 699 -9.12 1.88 -10.08
C ILE A 699 -10.61 2.00 -10.33
N SER A 700 -10.99 1.67 -11.56
CA SER A 700 -12.39 1.53 -11.91
C SER A 700 -13.06 0.46 -11.04
N PHE A 701 -14.32 0.65 -10.68
CA PHE A 701 -15.03 -0.29 -9.79
C PHE A 701 -15.06 -1.74 -10.35
N TRP A 702 -15.07 -1.92 -11.67
CA TRP A 702 -15.02 -3.23 -12.31
C TRP A 702 -13.68 -3.96 -12.17
N ASN A 703 -12.61 -3.24 -11.82
CA ASN A 703 -11.28 -3.79 -11.57
C ASN A 703 -10.98 -3.88 -10.06
N THR A 704 -11.98 -3.77 -9.18
CA THR A 704 -11.75 -3.73 -7.72
C THR A 704 -10.94 -4.91 -7.20
N TYR A 705 -11.12 -6.12 -7.74
CA TYR A 705 -10.40 -7.32 -7.28
C TYR A 705 -9.01 -7.50 -7.92
N THR A 706 -8.62 -6.71 -8.93
CA THR A 706 -7.29 -6.86 -9.58
C THR A 706 -6.13 -6.34 -8.73
N VAL A 707 -6.44 -5.74 -7.58
CA VAL A 707 -5.46 -5.18 -6.64
C VAL A 707 -4.93 -6.19 -5.63
N PHE A 708 -5.51 -7.38 -5.58
CA PHE A 708 -5.14 -8.42 -4.64
C PHE A 708 -4.18 -9.42 -5.27
N SER A 709 -3.51 -10.16 -4.40
CA SER A 709 -2.72 -11.34 -4.77
C SER A 709 -3.59 -12.44 -5.36
N GLU A 710 -3.07 -13.22 -6.31
CA GLU A 710 -3.74 -14.46 -6.71
C GLU A 710 -3.68 -15.48 -5.57
N ALA A 711 -4.82 -16.11 -5.28
CA ALA A 711 -4.94 -17.11 -4.22
C ALA A 711 -5.93 -18.21 -4.62
N GLU A 712 -5.63 -19.44 -4.18
CA GLU A 712 -6.53 -20.59 -4.35
C GLU A 712 -7.49 -20.69 -3.14
N PRO A 713 -8.65 -21.37 -3.29
CA PRO A 713 -9.55 -21.65 -2.18
C PRO A 713 -8.84 -22.42 -1.04
N ASN A 714 -9.16 -22.06 0.20
CA ASN A 714 -8.55 -22.65 1.39
C ASN A 714 -9.44 -23.75 1.98
N ASN A 715 -8.94 -24.99 2.01
CA ASN A 715 -9.69 -26.15 2.51
C ASN A 715 -9.39 -26.41 4.00
N LEU A 716 -10.39 -26.18 4.85
CA LEU A 716 -10.27 -26.31 6.31
C LEU A 716 -11.16 -27.45 6.82
N GLN A 717 -10.63 -28.24 7.74
CA GLN A 717 -11.39 -29.26 8.45
C GLN A 717 -11.29 -29.01 9.95
N PHE A 718 -12.43 -28.80 10.60
CA PHE A 718 -12.54 -28.58 12.03
C PHE A 718 -13.05 -29.85 12.71
N GLU A 719 -12.34 -30.34 13.72
CA GLU A 719 -12.75 -31.45 14.55
C GLU A 719 -13.03 -30.95 15.96
N LEU A 720 -14.31 -30.85 16.30
CA LEU A 720 -14.76 -30.49 17.63
C LEU A 720 -14.79 -31.75 18.48
N THR A 721 -14.14 -31.70 19.64
CA THR A 721 -14.00 -32.84 20.57
C THR A 721 -14.63 -32.51 21.92
N ASN A 722 -14.91 -33.55 22.71
CA ASN A 722 -15.56 -33.47 24.03
C ASN A 722 -16.99 -32.88 23.99
N LEU A 723 -17.68 -33.08 22.88
CA LEU A 723 -19.09 -32.71 22.75
C LEU A 723 -19.99 -33.72 23.47
N PRO A 724 -21.04 -33.26 24.17
CA PRO A 724 -22.06 -34.17 24.68
C PRO A 724 -22.73 -34.97 23.56
N GLN A 725 -22.96 -36.27 23.80
CA GLN A 725 -23.67 -37.11 22.83
C GLN A 725 -25.05 -36.54 22.50
N GLY A 726 -25.40 -36.52 21.22
CA GLY A 726 -26.70 -36.01 20.79
C GLY A 726 -26.74 -35.58 19.34
N ARG A 727 -27.87 -35.03 18.93
CA ARG A 727 -28.05 -34.47 17.59
C ARG A 727 -27.77 -32.98 17.62
N TYR A 728 -27.06 -32.49 16.62
CA TYR A 728 -26.65 -31.10 16.49
C TYR A 728 -27.20 -30.51 15.20
N LYS A 729 -27.66 -29.27 15.30
CA LYS A 729 -28.01 -28.39 14.19
C LYS A 729 -26.82 -27.50 13.90
N ILE A 730 -26.36 -27.53 12.65
CA ILE A 730 -25.29 -26.69 12.12
C ILE A 730 -25.94 -25.71 11.17
N ARG A 731 -25.77 -24.41 11.41
CA ARG A 731 -26.22 -23.34 10.50
C ARG A 731 -25.02 -22.51 10.10
N THR A 732 -24.75 -22.50 8.80
CA THR A 732 -23.64 -21.77 8.17
C THR A 732 -24.17 -20.53 7.48
N HIS A 733 -23.52 -19.39 7.68
CA HIS A 733 -23.72 -18.18 6.90
C HIS A 733 -22.46 -17.96 6.07
N ILE A 734 -22.61 -17.82 4.76
CA ILE A 734 -21.52 -17.71 3.79
C ILE A 734 -21.56 -16.30 3.21
N LEU A 735 -20.45 -15.58 3.34
CA LEU A 735 -20.23 -14.24 2.79
C LEU A 735 -19.02 -14.29 1.86
N ASN A 736 -19.25 -14.11 0.57
CA ASN A 736 -18.22 -14.14 -0.46
C ASN A 736 -18.64 -13.28 -1.67
N ARG A 737 -17.96 -13.45 -2.80
CA ARG A 737 -18.27 -12.69 -4.03
C ARG A 737 -19.63 -13.05 -4.62
N GLN A 738 -20.13 -14.26 -4.40
CA GLN A 738 -21.43 -14.69 -4.90
C GLN A 738 -22.59 -14.34 -3.95
N HIS A 739 -22.30 -14.04 -2.68
CA HIS A 739 -23.31 -13.88 -1.63
C HIS A 739 -22.96 -12.74 -0.68
N GLY A 740 -23.82 -11.70 -0.63
CA GLY A 740 -23.75 -10.63 0.37
C GLY A 740 -23.01 -9.36 -0.04
N SER A 741 -22.84 -9.12 -1.34
CA SER A 741 -22.09 -7.96 -1.87
C SER A 741 -22.83 -7.27 -3.01
N PHE A 742 -23.30 -6.03 -2.78
CA PHE A 742 -23.93 -5.22 -3.84
C PHE A 742 -22.95 -4.88 -4.96
N LEU A 743 -21.66 -4.67 -4.64
CA LEU A 743 -20.63 -4.47 -5.66
C LEU A 743 -20.55 -5.69 -6.58
N ASP A 744 -20.50 -6.91 -6.04
CA ASP A 744 -20.35 -8.11 -6.87
C ASP A 744 -21.62 -8.41 -7.68
N GLU A 745 -22.83 -8.13 -7.18
CA GLU A 745 -24.07 -8.17 -7.98
C GLU A 745 -23.99 -7.23 -9.19
N CYS A 746 -23.39 -6.05 -9.01
CA CYS A 746 -23.16 -5.11 -10.10
C CYS A 746 -22.09 -5.65 -11.08
N LEU A 747 -21.00 -6.24 -10.58
CA LEU A 747 -19.97 -6.85 -11.44
C LEU A 747 -20.53 -7.99 -12.30
N GLU A 748 -21.42 -8.82 -11.75
CA GLU A 748 -22.06 -9.92 -12.49
C GLU A 748 -22.90 -9.40 -13.67
N ILE A 749 -23.59 -8.26 -13.51
CA ILE A 749 -24.33 -7.60 -14.59
C ILE A 749 -23.38 -7.18 -15.74
N LEU A 750 -22.19 -6.66 -15.43
CA LEU A 750 -21.19 -6.33 -16.46
C LEU A 750 -20.67 -7.57 -17.17
N ASP A 751 -20.42 -8.65 -16.42
CA ASP A 751 -19.87 -9.90 -16.98
C ASP A 751 -20.84 -10.58 -17.96
N HIS A 752 -22.15 -10.34 -17.82
CA HIS A 752 -23.15 -10.79 -18.80
C HIS A 752 -23.11 -10.03 -20.14
N GLY A 753 -22.38 -8.91 -20.22
CA GLY A 753 -22.07 -8.20 -21.47
C GLY A 753 -23.21 -7.38 -22.09
N ASN A 754 -24.34 -7.19 -21.37
CA ASN A 754 -25.51 -6.45 -21.84
C ASN A 754 -25.61 -5.02 -21.27
N SER A 755 -24.58 -4.54 -20.58
CA SER A 755 -24.53 -3.20 -19.99
C SER A 755 -23.12 -2.62 -20.08
N THR A 756 -22.99 -1.29 -20.14
CA THR A 756 -21.69 -0.63 -20.05
C THR A 756 -21.34 -0.26 -18.62
N PRO A 757 -20.05 -0.07 -18.28
CA PRO A 757 -19.65 0.40 -16.96
C PRO A 757 -20.29 1.75 -16.57
N GLU A 758 -20.52 2.65 -17.53
CA GLU A 758 -21.18 3.93 -17.30
C GLU A 758 -22.67 3.77 -16.95
N GLU A 759 -23.38 2.88 -17.64
CA GLU A 759 -24.80 2.59 -17.35
C GLU A 759 -24.96 1.99 -15.96
N LEU A 760 -24.07 1.07 -15.59
CA LEU A 760 -24.10 0.45 -14.29
C LEU A 760 -23.70 1.41 -13.17
N LEU A 761 -22.66 2.23 -13.38
CA LEU A 761 -22.30 3.27 -12.42
C LEU A 761 -23.47 4.25 -12.23
N TYR A 762 -24.17 4.61 -13.30
CA TYR A 762 -25.38 5.44 -13.20
C TYR A 762 -26.46 4.75 -12.34
N MET A 763 -26.71 3.46 -12.53
CA MET A 763 -27.65 2.68 -11.71
C MET A 763 -27.22 2.66 -10.22
N MET A 764 -25.95 2.35 -9.94
CA MET A 764 -25.39 2.33 -8.58
C MET A 764 -25.56 3.69 -7.87
N LEU A 765 -25.52 4.79 -8.62
CA LEU A 765 -25.68 6.16 -8.13
C LEU A 765 -27.13 6.66 -8.07
N ASN A 766 -28.08 5.94 -8.68
CA ASN A 766 -29.45 6.41 -8.84
C ASN A 766 -30.47 5.29 -8.64
N LEU A 767 -30.22 4.40 -7.66
CA LEU A 767 -31.15 3.32 -7.34
C LEU A 767 -32.55 3.86 -7.01
N GLN A 768 -33.55 3.34 -7.70
CA GLN A 768 -34.95 3.58 -7.37
C GLN A 768 -35.33 2.83 -6.11
N LYS A 769 -36.38 3.30 -5.43
CA LYS A 769 -36.85 2.68 -4.17
C LYS A 769 -37.11 1.17 -4.31
N SER A 770 -37.73 0.72 -5.40
CA SER A 770 -37.97 -0.72 -5.62
C SER A 770 -36.68 -1.52 -5.81
N GLU A 771 -35.67 -0.94 -6.46
CA GLU A 771 -34.36 -1.55 -6.66
C GLU A 771 -33.57 -1.57 -5.34
N THR A 772 -33.61 -0.49 -4.57
CA THR A 772 -33.03 -0.44 -3.22
C THR A 772 -33.58 -1.54 -2.32
N GLU A 773 -34.90 -1.71 -2.28
CA GLU A 773 -35.53 -2.77 -1.48
C GLU A 773 -35.19 -4.17 -1.99
N TYR A 774 -35.07 -4.35 -3.31
CA TYR A 774 -34.60 -5.59 -3.90
C TYR A 774 -33.17 -5.92 -3.45
N TYR A 775 -32.22 -5.00 -3.64
CA TYR A 775 -30.81 -5.23 -3.26
C TYR A 775 -30.65 -5.38 -1.74
N LYS A 776 -31.42 -4.69 -0.91
CA LYS A 776 -31.45 -4.96 0.55
C LYS A 776 -31.87 -6.39 0.89
N SER A 777 -32.70 -7.01 0.05
CA SER A 777 -33.20 -8.37 0.29
C SER A 777 -32.29 -9.48 -0.23
N ILE A 778 -31.47 -9.20 -1.26
CA ILE A 778 -30.58 -10.20 -1.89
C ILE A 778 -29.12 -10.06 -1.51
N CYS A 779 -28.64 -8.84 -1.19
CA CYS A 779 -27.26 -8.58 -0.77
C CYS A 779 -27.07 -8.94 0.71
N ILE A 780 -27.37 -10.19 1.06
CA ILE A 780 -27.22 -10.77 2.40
C ILE A 780 -26.41 -12.08 2.31
N PRO A 781 -25.71 -12.49 3.38
CA PRO A 781 -25.02 -13.77 3.40
C PRO A 781 -25.97 -14.94 3.14
N ARG A 782 -25.53 -15.92 2.35
CA ARG A 782 -26.29 -17.15 2.13
C ARG A 782 -26.34 -17.95 3.42
N GLN A 783 -27.47 -18.60 3.71
CA GLN A 783 -27.62 -19.43 4.91
C GLN A 783 -27.95 -20.87 4.56
N ASP A 784 -27.10 -21.81 5.00
CA ASP A 784 -27.32 -23.25 4.88
C ASP A 784 -27.57 -23.88 6.26
N ILE A 785 -28.37 -24.95 6.31
CA ILE A 785 -28.69 -25.68 7.55
C ILE A 785 -28.49 -27.19 7.33
N ALA A 786 -27.72 -27.80 8.23
CA ALA A 786 -27.50 -29.24 8.29
C ALA A 786 -27.73 -29.79 9.70
N TYR A 787 -27.86 -31.11 9.81
CA TYR A 787 -27.93 -31.83 11.08
C TYR A 787 -26.93 -32.98 11.08
N THR A 788 -26.30 -33.20 12.23
CA THR A 788 -25.36 -34.32 12.43
C THR A 788 -25.56 -34.96 13.80
N ASN A 789 -25.19 -36.23 13.94
CA ASN A 789 -25.21 -36.94 15.22
C ASN A 789 -23.78 -37.01 15.77
N CYS A 790 -23.64 -36.77 17.07
CA CYS A 790 -22.40 -36.93 17.82
C CYS A 790 -22.54 -38.15 18.74
N GLU A 791 -21.86 -39.24 18.39
CA GLU A 791 -21.92 -40.51 19.12
C GLU A 791 -20.66 -40.75 19.96
N ASP A 792 -19.49 -40.38 19.45
CA ASP A 792 -18.16 -40.59 20.03
C ASP A 792 -17.62 -39.34 20.75
N GLY A 793 -18.45 -38.30 20.89
CA GLY A 793 -18.06 -37.01 21.46
C GLY A 793 -17.36 -36.08 20.48
N ASN A 794 -17.33 -36.42 19.19
CA ASN A 794 -16.70 -35.62 18.15
C ASN A 794 -17.68 -35.22 17.04
N ILE A 795 -17.44 -34.05 16.44
CA ILE A 795 -18.09 -33.61 15.18
C ILE A 795 -17.02 -33.05 14.26
N ARG A 796 -17.06 -33.45 12.99
CA ARG A 796 -16.20 -32.88 11.95
C ARG A 796 -16.99 -31.97 11.02
N ILE A 797 -16.41 -30.81 10.72
CA ILE A 797 -16.95 -29.81 9.80
C ILE A 797 -15.87 -29.52 8.78
N SER A 798 -16.17 -29.74 7.50
CA SER A 798 -15.27 -29.40 6.40
C SER A 798 -15.84 -28.21 5.64
N ILE A 799 -15.01 -27.21 5.38
CA ILE A 799 -15.35 -26.03 4.57
C ILE A 799 -14.24 -25.73 3.57
N THR A 800 -14.63 -25.08 2.48
CA THR A 800 -13.72 -24.56 1.46
C THR A 800 -14.03 -23.08 1.33
N LEU A 801 -13.05 -22.23 1.67
CA LEU A 801 -13.23 -20.78 1.65
C LEU A 801 -12.56 -20.20 0.41
N ASP A 802 -13.35 -19.61 -0.49
CA ASP A 802 -12.81 -18.85 -1.63
C ASP A 802 -12.00 -17.63 -1.13
N PRO A 803 -11.11 -17.05 -1.96
CA PRO A 803 -10.43 -15.80 -1.64
C PRO A 803 -11.41 -14.73 -1.12
N HIS A 804 -11.11 -14.17 0.05
CA HIS A 804 -11.93 -13.17 0.76
C HIS A 804 -13.24 -13.68 1.38
N GLU A 805 -13.52 -14.98 1.33
CA GLU A 805 -14.72 -15.55 1.96
C GLU A 805 -14.65 -15.50 3.49
N VAL A 806 -15.81 -15.29 4.10
CA VAL A 806 -16.03 -15.33 5.55
C VAL A 806 -17.26 -16.18 5.86
N ASP A 807 -17.05 -17.23 6.64
CA ASP A 807 -18.10 -18.15 7.08
C ASP A 807 -18.36 -18.00 8.58
N TYR A 808 -19.62 -17.85 8.95
CA TYR A 808 -20.08 -17.94 10.34
C TYR A 808 -20.96 -19.17 10.54
N ILE A 809 -20.49 -20.09 11.38
CA ILE A 809 -21.11 -21.38 11.65
C ILE A 809 -21.58 -21.44 13.10
N SER A 810 -22.89 -21.57 13.30
CA SER A 810 -23.49 -21.82 14.61
C SER A 810 -23.82 -23.30 14.77
N ILE A 811 -23.38 -23.88 15.88
CA ILE A 811 -23.51 -25.31 16.17
C ILE A 811 -24.24 -25.43 17.50
N SER A 812 -25.43 -26.01 17.47
CA SER A 812 -26.30 -26.11 18.63
C SER A 812 -26.86 -27.50 18.78
N ARG A 813 -26.81 -28.07 19.98
CA ARG A 813 -27.46 -29.34 20.26
C ARG A 813 -28.97 -29.18 20.18
N THR A 814 -29.65 -30.08 19.47
CA THR A 814 -31.11 -30.10 19.40
C THR A 814 -31.67 -30.86 20.59
N LEU A 815 -32.84 -30.42 21.09
CA LEU A 815 -33.59 -31.10 22.12
C LEU A 815 -34.00 -32.52 21.71
#